data_AF-A0A4R6KTP1-F1
#
_entry.id   AF-A0A4R6KTP1-F1
#
_cell.length_a   1.000
_cell.length_b   1.000
_cell.length_c   1.000
_cell.angle_alpha   90.00
_cell.angle_beta   90.00
_cell.angle_gamma   90.00
#
_symmetry.space_group_name_H-M   'P 1'
#
loop_
_entity.id
_entity.type
_entity.pdbx_description
1 polymer ?
#
loop_
_entity_poly.entity_id
_entity_poly.type
_entity_poly.pdbx_seq_one_letter_code
_entity_poly.pdbx_strand_id
1 'polypeptide(L)'
;MIYGRRALALALSAIITVTILWRPDHAVAADGPQDAAARMLAERYSPVVRLQKDSADCANGEQFQPTDVEAVLGDQQVALRGPWRPPDLVKSQPTAGDLGRGFPGHFLDFPGDPLRPGCDYAEWSARINAAHPATVYAHVAADPGFPGQLSLEYWFFYVFNDYNNTHEGDWESIRLVFDAATPAAALATHPTAVGFSQHGGAERARWGDAKLELVDETHPVVYPAAGSHANKYGRRLYLGRGSEGLGCDDTTRPQPAIRPRVAYVPMARADYLKQYPWLAFEGRWGERQRSFFDGPTGPNMKTSWTAPIQDAESTWRDDSNTVPAGTVLGPSGTGAFCTAIGTGSVLLRQTLDRTWLLGLLLAALVVLIWFAASRTRWSDADPLPARKRRAWGQAIVAALRLFRLRPGLFAGFATAFAVLGLVTVLLARLQTARHDAPADLGAPTDNATGFWASLVALGVTILTMATYVALLAAVTATLDQLDRGVPATTDAALRRVVADRRPLTRAAGQYLLVITVLTIFVATIPVAIYYAVSRAFAIPAVVAEQCSGRTSLRRSRMLVKGRWWRTAVPLAIVVGLALAVGPAAGIAMLLGTDWPATLINVVSSILFALAMPVASAAVAYLYFDRVVALQSPGSGELPLVPRTYAREG
;
A
#
# COMPACT_ATOMS: atom_id res chain seq x y z
N MET A 1 55.66 -62.04 -49.84
CA MET A 1 55.93 -60.61 -49.57
C MET A 1 55.28 -59.80 -50.68
N ILE A 2 54.66 -58.66 -50.35
CA ILE A 2 53.99 -57.72 -51.29
C ILE A 2 52.62 -58.22 -51.80
N TYR A 3 51.54 -58.06 -51.03
CA TYR A 3 50.16 -57.82 -51.54
C TYR A 3 49.09 -57.61 -50.42
N GLY A 4 49.47 -57.57 -49.14
CA GLY A 4 48.50 -57.48 -48.02
C GLY A 4 48.36 -56.12 -47.31
N ARG A 5 49.10 -55.07 -47.70
CA ARG A 5 49.17 -53.80 -46.95
C ARG A 5 48.55 -52.57 -47.62
N ARG A 6 48.06 -52.67 -48.86
CA ARG A 6 47.44 -51.52 -49.58
C ARG A 6 45.92 -51.46 -49.50
N ALA A 7 45.24 -52.58 -49.20
CA ALA A 7 43.78 -52.61 -49.09
C ALA A 7 43.25 -52.06 -47.76
N LEU A 8 44.01 -52.20 -46.66
CA LEU A 8 43.58 -51.74 -45.33
C LEU A 8 43.65 -50.21 -45.18
N ALA A 9 44.56 -49.54 -45.89
CA ALA A 9 44.70 -48.09 -45.84
C ALA A 9 43.58 -47.35 -46.59
N LEU A 10 43.11 -47.90 -47.71
CA LEU A 10 42.01 -47.31 -48.49
C LEU A 10 40.63 -47.50 -47.82
N ALA A 11 40.43 -48.60 -47.09
CA ALA A 11 39.20 -48.83 -46.33
C ALA A 11 39.10 -47.93 -45.08
N LEU A 12 40.22 -47.65 -44.39
CA LEU A 12 40.22 -46.76 -43.22
C LEU A 12 40.02 -45.28 -43.62
N SER A 13 40.57 -44.85 -44.76
CA SER A 13 40.36 -43.48 -45.26
C SER A 13 38.92 -43.24 -45.71
N ALA A 14 38.23 -44.23 -46.29
CA ALA A 14 36.83 -44.11 -46.68
C ALA A 14 35.88 -44.02 -45.46
N ILE A 15 36.17 -44.77 -44.38
CA ILE A 15 35.36 -44.74 -43.16
C ILE A 15 35.57 -43.44 -42.37
N ILE A 16 36.79 -42.91 -42.31
CA ILE A 16 37.06 -41.62 -41.64
C ILE A 16 36.45 -40.44 -42.42
N THR A 17 36.37 -40.53 -43.75
CA THR A 17 35.74 -39.46 -44.57
C THR A 17 34.20 -39.49 -44.45
N VAL A 18 33.57 -40.65 -44.25
CA VAL A 18 32.12 -40.76 -44.05
C VAL A 18 31.70 -40.37 -42.62
N THR A 19 32.56 -40.55 -41.60
CA THR A 19 32.27 -40.09 -40.23
C THR A 19 32.51 -38.59 -40.00
N ILE A 20 33.27 -37.90 -40.86
CA ILE A 20 33.48 -36.44 -40.76
C ILE A 20 32.37 -35.65 -41.51
N LEU A 21 31.63 -36.29 -42.42
CA LEU A 21 30.52 -35.68 -43.16
C LEU A 21 29.14 -35.91 -42.53
N TRP A 22 29.06 -36.62 -41.40
CA TRP A 22 27.85 -36.74 -40.60
C TRP A 22 28.04 -36.09 -39.22
N ARG A 23 28.40 -34.81 -39.24
CA ARG A 23 27.92 -33.92 -38.18
C ARG A 23 26.47 -33.61 -38.54
N PRO A 24 25.49 -33.77 -37.62
CA PRO A 24 24.28 -33.00 -37.78
C PRO A 24 24.74 -31.54 -37.64
N ASP A 25 24.93 -30.87 -38.76
CA ASP A 25 24.78 -29.43 -38.77
C ASP A 25 23.36 -29.22 -38.26
N HIS A 26 23.23 -28.93 -36.96
CA HIS A 26 22.12 -28.16 -36.47
C HIS A 26 22.20 -26.85 -37.25
N ALA A 27 21.62 -26.84 -38.44
CA ALA A 27 21.26 -25.64 -39.14
C ALA A 27 20.31 -24.92 -38.19
N VAL A 28 20.89 -24.06 -37.35
CA VAL A 28 20.20 -22.87 -36.86
C VAL A 28 19.65 -22.26 -38.14
N ALA A 29 18.33 -22.39 -38.34
CA ALA A 29 17.67 -21.73 -39.44
C ALA A 29 18.12 -20.28 -39.34
N ALA A 30 18.83 -19.79 -40.36
CA ALA A 30 19.19 -18.39 -40.41
C ALA A 30 17.88 -17.62 -40.31
N ASP A 31 17.72 -16.85 -39.24
CA ASP A 31 16.53 -16.03 -39.03
C ASP A 31 16.26 -15.24 -40.32
N GLY A 32 15.00 -15.22 -40.77
CA GLY A 32 14.64 -14.42 -41.94
C GLY A 32 15.07 -12.95 -41.74
N PRO A 33 15.29 -12.16 -42.80
CA PRO A 33 15.73 -10.77 -42.66
C PRO A 33 14.87 -9.91 -41.72
N GLN A 34 13.57 -10.22 -41.62
CA GLN A 34 12.67 -9.55 -40.67
C GLN A 34 12.95 -9.93 -39.22
N ASP A 35 13.14 -11.21 -38.91
CA ASP A 35 13.48 -11.68 -37.55
C ASP A 35 14.85 -11.18 -37.09
N ALA A 36 15.83 -11.10 -38.00
CA ALA A 36 17.12 -10.49 -37.69
C ALA A 36 16.98 -9.02 -37.29
N ALA A 37 16.21 -8.24 -38.05
CA ALA A 37 15.93 -6.84 -37.72
C ALA A 37 15.09 -6.67 -36.44
N ALA A 38 14.12 -7.55 -36.22
CA ALA A 38 13.30 -7.56 -35.01
C ALA A 38 14.11 -7.92 -33.76
N ARG A 39 15.05 -8.86 -33.85
CA ARG A 39 16.00 -9.13 -32.77
C ARG A 39 16.88 -7.92 -32.46
N MET A 40 17.42 -7.25 -33.47
CA MET A 40 18.18 -6.01 -33.26
C MET A 40 17.34 -4.92 -32.59
N LEU A 41 16.06 -4.80 -32.97
CA LEU A 41 15.12 -3.86 -32.37
C LEU A 41 14.88 -4.20 -30.88
N ALA A 42 14.68 -5.48 -30.57
CA ALA A 42 14.50 -6.00 -29.21
C ALA A 42 15.74 -5.81 -28.31
N GLU A 43 16.95 -5.88 -28.86
CA GLU A 43 18.15 -5.59 -28.07
C GLU A 43 18.31 -4.09 -27.82
N ARG A 44 18.05 -3.26 -28.84
CA ARG A 44 18.19 -1.80 -28.78
C ARG A 44 17.29 -1.16 -27.74
N TYR A 45 16.05 -1.62 -27.61
CA TYR A 45 15.06 -1.04 -26.70
C TYR A 45 14.85 -1.87 -25.42
N SER A 46 15.80 -2.73 -25.08
CA SER A 46 15.66 -3.65 -23.95
C SER A 46 15.44 -2.90 -22.63
N PRO A 47 14.51 -3.33 -21.76
CA PRO A 47 14.18 -2.58 -20.56
C PRO A 47 15.27 -2.65 -19.49
N VAL A 48 15.35 -1.59 -18.69
CA VAL A 48 16.08 -1.57 -17.43
C VAL A 48 15.09 -1.70 -16.28
N VAL A 49 15.25 -2.72 -15.44
CA VAL A 49 14.28 -3.03 -14.37
C VAL A 49 14.83 -2.53 -13.02
N ARG A 50 14.02 -1.78 -12.27
CA ARG A 50 14.33 -1.32 -10.91
C ARG A 50 13.30 -1.88 -9.93
N LEU A 51 13.58 -3.08 -9.43
CA LEU A 51 12.74 -3.76 -8.43
C LEU A 51 12.75 -3.01 -7.09
N GLN A 52 11.70 -3.14 -6.29
CA GLN A 52 11.67 -2.60 -4.92
C GLN A 52 12.74 -3.30 -4.05
N LYS A 53 13.28 -2.61 -3.04
CA LYS A 53 14.26 -3.15 -2.10
C LYS A 53 13.69 -4.31 -1.30
N ASP A 54 14.38 -5.44 -1.37
CA ASP A 54 14.10 -6.62 -0.55
C ASP A 54 14.29 -6.25 0.92
N SER A 55 13.43 -6.78 1.79
CA SER A 55 13.70 -6.77 3.21
C SER A 55 14.38 -8.08 3.63
N ALA A 56 15.06 -8.06 4.78
CA ALA A 56 15.65 -9.26 5.36
C ALA A 56 14.61 -10.30 5.81
N ASP A 57 13.32 -9.93 5.80
CA ASP A 57 12.17 -10.77 6.05
C ASP A 57 11.42 -10.96 4.73
N CYS A 58 11.18 -12.22 4.32
CA CYS A 58 10.45 -12.55 3.09
C CYS A 58 9.03 -11.96 3.08
N ALA A 59 8.50 -11.57 4.24
CA ALA A 59 7.19 -10.93 4.37
C ALA A 59 7.16 -9.45 3.95
N ASN A 60 8.31 -8.81 3.71
CA ASN A 60 8.35 -7.41 3.29
C ASN A 60 9.36 -7.18 2.14
N GLY A 61 9.00 -6.32 1.20
CA GLY A 61 9.83 -6.00 0.03
C GLY A 61 9.52 -6.88 -1.18
N GLU A 62 10.14 -6.58 -2.32
CA GLU A 62 10.11 -7.48 -3.47
C GLU A 62 11.01 -8.69 -3.17
N GLN A 63 10.70 -9.86 -3.72
CA GLN A 63 11.52 -11.09 -3.59
C GLN A 63 11.66 -11.80 -4.94
N PHE A 64 10.96 -11.31 -5.96
CA PHE A 64 10.84 -11.92 -7.27
C PHE A 64 11.45 -11.01 -8.33
N GLN A 65 12.24 -11.62 -9.20
CA GLN A 65 12.79 -10.98 -10.39
C GLN A 65 12.16 -11.60 -11.65
N PRO A 66 12.26 -10.92 -12.81
CA PRO A 66 11.88 -11.52 -14.08
C PRO A 66 12.62 -12.85 -14.28
N THR A 67 11.87 -13.95 -14.27
CA THR A 67 12.37 -15.32 -14.22
C THR A 67 12.28 -15.94 -15.60
N ASP A 68 13.34 -16.63 -16.02
CA ASP A 68 13.30 -17.48 -17.22
C ASP A 68 12.32 -18.63 -16.98
N VAL A 69 11.35 -18.83 -17.86
CA VAL A 69 10.38 -19.94 -17.75
C VAL A 69 11.08 -21.29 -17.71
N GLU A 70 12.26 -21.43 -18.32
CA GLU A 70 13.06 -22.66 -18.26
C GLU A 70 13.71 -22.89 -16.88
N ALA A 71 13.68 -21.90 -15.98
CA ALA A 71 14.04 -22.11 -14.56
C ALA A 71 12.90 -22.81 -13.78
N VAL A 72 11.66 -22.68 -14.26
CA VAL A 72 10.46 -23.30 -13.69
C VAL A 72 10.15 -24.63 -14.39
N LEU A 73 10.16 -24.63 -15.71
CA LEU A 73 9.95 -25.82 -16.54
C LEU A 73 11.17 -26.73 -16.39
N GLY A 74 10.94 -27.99 -16.03
CA GLY A 74 12.00 -28.92 -15.70
C GLY A 74 12.46 -28.90 -14.23
N ASP A 75 11.88 -28.07 -13.35
CA ASP A 75 12.06 -28.22 -11.89
C ASP A 75 11.23 -29.41 -11.38
N GLN A 76 11.82 -30.25 -10.54
CA GLN A 76 11.17 -31.44 -9.98
C GLN A 76 10.00 -31.12 -9.05
N GLN A 77 9.95 -29.90 -8.53
CA GLN A 77 8.91 -29.42 -7.63
C GLN A 77 7.71 -28.81 -8.35
N VAL A 78 7.78 -28.67 -9.68
CA VAL A 78 6.68 -28.15 -10.49
C VAL A 78 5.86 -29.31 -11.05
N ALA A 79 4.54 -29.17 -10.97
CA ALA A 79 3.60 -30.14 -11.51
C ALA A 79 2.70 -29.51 -12.59
N LEU A 80 2.38 -30.29 -13.62
CA LEU A 80 1.27 -30.01 -14.52
C LEU A 80 0.04 -30.76 -14.00
N ARG A 81 -1.03 -30.01 -13.73
CA ARG A 81 -2.29 -30.50 -13.18
C ARG A 81 -3.43 -30.41 -14.19
N GLY A 82 -4.36 -31.35 -14.07
CA GLY A 82 -5.53 -31.42 -14.94
C GLY A 82 -6.65 -30.43 -14.56
N PRO A 83 -7.64 -30.23 -15.45
CA PRO A 83 -8.74 -29.30 -15.25
C PRO A 83 -9.80 -29.78 -14.23
N TRP A 84 -9.70 -31.00 -13.71
CA TRP A 84 -10.74 -31.63 -12.87
C TRP A 84 -10.78 -31.08 -11.43
N ARG A 85 -11.82 -31.42 -10.67
CA ARG A 85 -11.97 -31.07 -9.25
C ARG A 85 -12.25 -32.35 -8.44
N PRO A 86 -11.31 -32.82 -7.58
CA PRO A 86 -9.97 -32.26 -7.36
C PRO A 86 -9.07 -32.38 -8.61
N PRO A 87 -8.03 -31.54 -8.74
CA PRO A 87 -7.11 -31.57 -9.87
C PRO A 87 -6.11 -32.72 -9.76
N ASP A 88 -6.11 -33.62 -10.76
CA ASP A 88 -5.18 -34.74 -10.83
C ASP A 88 -3.79 -34.32 -11.35
N LEU A 89 -2.75 -35.02 -10.90
CA LEU A 89 -1.40 -34.87 -11.43
C LEU A 89 -1.32 -35.46 -12.84
N VAL A 90 -1.03 -34.62 -13.84
CA VAL A 90 -0.83 -35.05 -15.23
C VAL A 90 0.63 -35.39 -15.47
N LYS A 91 1.55 -34.53 -15.01
CA LYS A 91 3.00 -34.75 -15.15
C LYS A 91 3.77 -33.99 -14.06
N SER A 92 4.71 -34.66 -13.39
CA SER A 92 5.75 -33.99 -12.60
C SER A 92 6.86 -33.50 -13.51
N GLN A 93 7.51 -32.39 -13.15
CA GLN A 93 8.64 -31.84 -13.89
C GLN A 93 8.30 -31.60 -15.39
N PRO A 94 7.24 -30.83 -15.70
CA PRO A 94 6.88 -30.56 -17.08
C PRO A 94 7.96 -29.74 -17.77
N THR A 95 8.26 -30.09 -19.01
CA THR A 95 9.19 -29.35 -19.89
C THR A 95 8.41 -28.47 -20.87
N ALA A 96 9.08 -27.51 -21.52
CA ALA A 96 8.45 -26.71 -22.56
C ALA A 96 7.78 -27.56 -23.66
N GLY A 97 8.42 -28.65 -24.07
CA GLY A 97 7.89 -29.58 -25.08
C GLY A 97 6.60 -30.29 -24.65
N ASP A 98 6.42 -30.53 -23.35
CA ASP A 98 5.17 -31.07 -22.82
C ASP A 98 4.03 -30.08 -23.01
N LEU A 99 4.27 -28.82 -22.64
CA LEU A 99 3.28 -27.75 -22.72
C LEU A 99 2.88 -27.37 -24.16
N GLY A 100 3.70 -27.70 -25.15
CA GLY A 100 3.43 -27.48 -26.58
C GLY A 100 2.18 -28.18 -27.12
N ARG A 101 1.53 -29.03 -26.32
CA ARG A 101 0.25 -29.69 -26.66
C ARG A 101 -0.99 -28.83 -26.36
N GLY A 102 -0.83 -27.61 -25.84
CA GLY A 102 -1.93 -26.70 -25.54
C GLY A 102 -2.49 -26.87 -24.14
N PHE A 103 -3.02 -28.06 -23.81
CA PHE A 103 -3.60 -28.34 -22.49
C PHE A 103 -4.58 -27.26 -21.96
N PRO A 104 -5.69 -26.98 -22.66
CA PRO A 104 -6.68 -26.00 -22.19
C PRO A 104 -7.21 -26.36 -20.80
N GLY A 105 -7.36 -25.36 -19.93
CA GLY A 105 -7.90 -25.53 -18.57
C GLY A 105 -6.99 -26.26 -17.57
N HIS A 106 -5.82 -26.72 -18.01
CA HIS A 106 -4.77 -27.24 -17.13
C HIS A 106 -4.04 -26.09 -16.45
N PHE A 107 -3.19 -26.41 -15.48
CA PHE A 107 -2.39 -25.40 -14.81
C PHE A 107 -1.05 -25.98 -14.32
N LEU A 108 -0.06 -25.12 -14.25
CA LEU A 108 1.18 -25.38 -13.51
C LEU A 108 0.94 -25.17 -12.02
N ASP A 109 1.55 -25.99 -11.19
CA ASP A 109 1.43 -26.00 -9.73
C ASP A 109 2.84 -25.92 -9.17
N PHE A 110 3.13 -24.82 -8.45
CA PHE A 110 4.46 -24.48 -7.95
C PHE A 110 4.63 -24.95 -6.49
N PRO A 111 5.87 -25.03 -5.94
CA PRO A 111 6.06 -25.49 -4.58
C PRO A 111 5.64 -24.45 -3.53
N GLY A 112 4.43 -24.59 -3.00
CA GLY A 112 3.95 -23.81 -1.87
C GLY A 112 2.43 -23.92 -1.65
N ASP A 113 1.89 -23.00 -0.85
CA ASP A 113 0.46 -22.71 -0.74
C ASP A 113 0.27 -21.22 -1.03
N PRO A 114 -0.33 -20.81 -2.16
CA PRO A 114 -0.44 -19.39 -2.52
C PRO A 114 -1.32 -18.61 -1.51
N LEU A 115 -2.20 -19.31 -0.77
CA LEU A 115 -3.03 -18.70 0.26
C LEU A 115 -2.27 -18.53 1.58
N ARG A 116 -1.15 -19.24 1.77
CA ARG A 116 -0.28 -19.19 2.95
C ARG A 116 1.19 -19.34 2.56
N PRO A 117 1.75 -18.41 1.76
CA PRO A 117 3.02 -18.60 1.06
C PRO A 117 4.23 -18.65 1.98
N GLY A 118 4.15 -18.08 3.20
CA GLY A 118 5.30 -18.01 4.10
C GLY A 118 6.51 -17.40 3.38
N CYS A 119 7.63 -18.11 3.40
CA CYS A 119 8.80 -17.79 2.56
C CYS A 119 8.99 -18.78 1.39
N ASP A 120 8.08 -19.73 1.18
CA ASP A 120 8.31 -20.90 0.32
C ASP A 120 8.63 -20.49 -1.12
N TYR A 121 7.81 -19.60 -1.71
CA TYR A 121 8.04 -19.09 -3.06
C TYR A 121 9.27 -18.21 -3.18
N ALA A 122 9.57 -17.39 -2.16
CA ALA A 122 10.74 -16.52 -2.17
C ALA A 122 12.05 -17.34 -2.14
N GLU A 123 12.12 -18.35 -1.26
CA GLU A 123 13.25 -19.26 -1.18
C GLU A 123 13.42 -20.10 -2.44
N TRP A 124 12.30 -20.55 -3.03
CA TRP A 124 12.33 -21.28 -4.31
C TRP A 124 12.78 -20.38 -5.46
N SER A 125 12.23 -19.17 -5.57
CA SER A 125 12.61 -18.14 -6.55
C SER A 125 14.11 -17.88 -6.51
N ALA A 126 14.66 -17.61 -5.31
CA ALA A 126 16.10 -17.38 -5.14
C ALA A 126 16.93 -18.58 -5.61
N ARG A 127 16.49 -19.81 -5.33
CA ARG A 127 17.19 -21.03 -5.73
C ARG A 127 17.22 -21.22 -7.25
N ILE A 128 16.09 -21.11 -7.94
CA ILE A 128 16.03 -21.32 -9.40
C ILE A 128 16.73 -20.18 -10.15
N ASN A 129 16.59 -18.95 -9.65
CA ASN A 129 17.21 -17.76 -10.24
C ASN A 129 18.71 -17.66 -9.94
N ALA A 130 19.26 -18.41 -8.98
CA ALA A 130 20.71 -18.51 -8.82
C ALA A 130 21.38 -19.22 -10.01
N ALA A 131 20.64 -20.10 -10.71
CA ALA A 131 21.14 -20.83 -11.88
C ALA A 131 20.72 -20.18 -13.21
N HIS A 132 19.73 -19.29 -13.21
CA HIS A 132 19.18 -18.65 -14.40
C HIS A 132 19.23 -17.12 -14.30
N PRO A 133 19.81 -16.41 -15.29
CA PRO A 133 19.81 -14.95 -15.28
C PRO A 133 18.40 -14.40 -15.45
N ALA A 134 18.14 -13.23 -14.86
CA ALA A 134 16.88 -12.52 -15.08
C ALA A 134 16.60 -12.36 -16.58
N THR A 135 15.41 -12.72 -17.03
CA THR A 135 15.08 -12.83 -18.46
C THR A 135 13.74 -12.15 -18.78
N VAL A 136 13.68 -11.50 -19.94
CA VAL A 136 12.44 -10.96 -20.54
C VAL A 136 12.27 -11.53 -21.94
N TYR A 137 11.03 -11.82 -22.34
CA TYR A 137 10.74 -12.35 -23.69
C TYR A 137 10.31 -11.22 -24.60
N ALA A 138 11.04 -11.01 -25.70
CA ALA A 138 10.74 -9.95 -26.65
C ALA A 138 9.98 -10.49 -27.85
N HIS A 139 8.82 -9.92 -28.16
CA HIS A 139 7.99 -10.29 -29.30
C HIS A 139 7.70 -9.05 -30.16
N VAL A 140 7.90 -9.15 -31.47
CA VAL A 140 7.52 -8.10 -32.42
C VAL A 140 6.27 -8.55 -33.16
N ALA A 141 5.21 -7.76 -33.08
CA ALA A 141 3.92 -8.07 -33.66
C ALA A 141 3.38 -6.93 -34.51
N ALA A 142 2.82 -7.27 -35.66
CA ALA A 142 1.98 -6.38 -36.44
C ALA A 142 0.53 -6.47 -35.96
N ASP A 143 -0.22 -5.39 -36.10
CA ASP A 143 -1.65 -5.36 -35.77
C ASP A 143 -2.47 -5.23 -37.06
N PRO A 144 -3.39 -6.17 -37.37
CA PRO A 144 -4.24 -6.09 -38.56
C PRO A 144 -5.09 -4.82 -38.65
N GLY A 145 -5.46 -4.22 -37.52
CA GLY A 145 -6.26 -2.99 -37.45
C GLY A 145 -5.45 -1.72 -37.71
N PHE A 146 -4.13 -1.79 -37.64
CA PHE A 146 -3.22 -0.65 -37.79
C PHE A 146 -2.11 -0.97 -38.82
N PRO A 147 -2.48 -1.14 -40.11
CA PRO A 147 -1.51 -1.40 -41.15
C PRO A 147 -0.51 -0.23 -41.23
N GLY A 148 0.77 -0.53 -41.08
CA GLY A 148 1.82 0.48 -41.04
C GLY A 148 2.39 0.77 -39.66
N GLN A 149 1.87 0.12 -38.61
CA GLN A 149 2.44 0.16 -37.27
C GLN A 149 2.94 -1.21 -36.81
N LEU A 150 3.87 -1.20 -35.86
CA LEU A 150 4.40 -2.39 -35.20
C LEU A 150 4.44 -2.17 -33.69
N SER A 151 4.25 -3.26 -32.95
CA SER A 151 4.48 -3.33 -31.52
C SER A 151 5.72 -4.17 -31.22
N LEU A 152 6.59 -3.67 -30.35
CA LEU A 152 7.62 -4.44 -29.68
C LEU A 152 7.20 -4.63 -28.22
N GLU A 153 6.96 -5.88 -27.83
CA GLU A 153 6.53 -6.26 -26.50
C GLU A 153 7.65 -6.94 -25.75
N TYR A 154 7.84 -6.58 -24.47
CA TYR A 154 8.66 -7.33 -23.54
C TYR A 154 7.75 -7.93 -22.48
N TRP A 155 7.82 -9.24 -22.31
CA TRP A 155 7.06 -10.00 -21.33
C TRP A 155 7.95 -10.43 -20.17
N PHE A 156 7.48 -10.16 -18.95
CA PHE A 156 8.13 -10.46 -17.69
C PHE A 156 7.34 -11.55 -17.00
N PHE A 157 8.00 -12.66 -16.70
CA PHE A 157 7.42 -13.72 -15.90
C PHE A 157 7.94 -13.63 -14.47
N TYR A 158 7.06 -13.66 -13.48
CA TYR A 158 7.42 -13.82 -12.08
C TYR A 158 6.82 -15.11 -11.57
N VAL A 159 7.50 -15.82 -10.67
CA VAL A 159 7.00 -17.11 -10.20
C VAL A 159 5.84 -16.99 -9.22
N PHE A 160 5.66 -15.83 -8.61
CA PHE A 160 4.63 -15.61 -7.61
C PHE A 160 4.27 -14.14 -7.54
N ASN A 161 2.97 -13.83 -7.43
CA ASN A 161 2.44 -12.51 -7.15
C ASN A 161 2.06 -12.45 -5.65
N ASP A 162 2.82 -11.71 -4.84
CA ASP A 162 2.53 -11.51 -3.41
C ASP A 162 1.80 -10.18 -3.15
N TYR A 163 0.67 -9.99 -3.84
CA TYR A 163 -0.20 -8.83 -3.66
C TYR A 163 -1.57 -9.19 -3.07
N ASN A 164 -2.49 -8.22 -3.06
CA ASN A 164 -3.84 -8.39 -2.51
C ASN A 164 -4.63 -9.52 -3.17
N ASN A 165 -4.32 -9.83 -4.43
CA ASN A 165 -4.89 -10.92 -5.22
C ASN A 165 -3.89 -12.06 -5.42
N THR A 166 -3.08 -12.36 -4.42
CA THR A 166 -1.94 -13.28 -4.52
C THR A 166 -2.22 -14.56 -5.31
N HIS A 167 -1.26 -14.94 -6.16
CA HIS A 167 -1.37 -16.14 -6.98
C HIS A 167 0.01 -16.62 -7.42
N GLU A 168 0.09 -17.90 -7.73
CA GLU A 168 1.24 -18.45 -8.43
C GLU A 168 1.33 -17.92 -9.85
N GLY A 169 2.55 -17.65 -10.29
CA GLY A 169 2.88 -17.10 -11.59
C GLY A 169 2.36 -15.68 -11.80
N ASP A 170 3.10 -14.89 -12.57
CA ASP A 170 2.68 -13.57 -12.96
C ASP A 170 3.23 -13.22 -14.33
N TRP A 171 2.40 -12.65 -15.20
CA TRP A 171 2.80 -12.24 -16.54
C TRP A 171 2.49 -10.78 -16.75
N GLU A 172 3.56 -9.99 -16.76
CA GLU A 172 3.52 -8.55 -16.97
C GLU A 172 4.18 -8.21 -18.32
N SER A 173 3.91 -7.01 -18.84
CA SER A 173 4.50 -6.54 -20.09
C SER A 173 4.76 -5.04 -20.15
N ILE A 174 5.77 -4.65 -20.94
CA ILE A 174 5.86 -3.30 -21.50
C ILE A 174 5.81 -3.39 -23.02
N ARG A 175 5.26 -2.37 -23.67
CA ARG A 175 5.09 -2.36 -25.13
C ARG A 175 5.49 -1.03 -25.72
N LEU A 176 6.18 -1.07 -26.85
CA LEU A 176 6.63 0.08 -27.60
C LEU A 176 5.93 0.04 -28.97
N VAL A 177 5.17 1.09 -29.29
CA VAL A 177 4.46 1.22 -30.57
C VAL A 177 5.29 2.07 -31.51
N PHE A 178 5.43 1.62 -32.76
CA PHE A 178 6.17 2.32 -33.81
C PHE A 178 5.25 2.62 -34.99
N ASP A 179 5.38 3.82 -35.56
CA ASP A 179 4.83 4.15 -36.88
C ASP A 179 5.73 3.60 -37.99
N ALA A 180 5.85 2.27 -38.04
CA ALA A 180 6.63 1.55 -39.02
C ALA A 180 5.99 0.19 -39.35
N ALA A 181 5.93 -0.16 -40.63
CA ALA A 181 5.34 -1.43 -41.10
C ALA A 181 6.25 -2.65 -40.93
N THR A 182 7.56 -2.45 -40.73
CA THR A 182 8.56 -3.53 -40.66
C THR A 182 9.60 -3.25 -39.58
N PRO A 183 10.21 -4.29 -38.98
CA PRO A 183 11.23 -4.08 -37.95
C PRO A 183 12.43 -3.27 -38.44
N ALA A 184 12.81 -3.43 -39.72
CA ALA A 184 13.87 -2.65 -40.35
C ALA A 184 13.54 -1.16 -40.44
N ALA A 185 12.28 -0.82 -40.77
CA ALA A 185 11.82 0.57 -40.75
C ALA A 185 11.73 1.12 -39.31
N ALA A 186 11.31 0.29 -38.36
CA ALA A 186 11.24 0.65 -36.94
C ALA A 186 12.63 1.00 -36.37
N LEU A 187 13.70 0.31 -36.80
CA LEU A 187 15.08 0.63 -36.42
C LEU A 187 15.55 2.03 -36.87
N ALA A 188 14.91 2.63 -37.88
CA ALA A 188 15.26 3.95 -38.40
C ALA A 188 14.50 5.09 -37.69
N THR A 189 13.61 4.77 -36.75
CA THR A 189 12.78 5.75 -36.02
C THR A 189 12.73 5.43 -34.54
N HIS A 190 12.10 6.30 -33.76
CA HIS A 190 11.76 6.05 -32.36
C HIS A 190 10.32 5.52 -32.23
N PRO A 191 9.99 4.84 -31.13
CA PRO A 191 8.59 4.56 -30.78
C PRO A 191 7.79 5.87 -30.70
N THR A 192 6.49 5.79 -30.95
CA THR A 192 5.56 6.89 -30.73
C THR A 192 5.00 6.88 -29.31
N ALA A 193 4.77 5.69 -28.76
CA ALA A 193 4.27 5.49 -27.41
C ALA A 193 4.88 4.24 -26.76
N VAL A 194 4.93 4.29 -25.43
CA VAL A 194 5.30 3.18 -24.56
C VAL A 194 4.14 2.94 -23.60
N GLY A 195 3.76 1.68 -23.40
CA GLY A 195 2.72 1.28 -22.46
C GLY A 195 3.27 0.32 -21.43
N PHE A 196 3.04 0.61 -20.15
CA PHE A 196 3.45 -0.23 -19.03
C PHE A 196 2.21 -0.89 -18.43
N SER A 197 2.14 -2.22 -18.47
CA SER A 197 1.00 -2.98 -17.93
C SER A 197 0.89 -2.83 -16.41
N GLN A 198 -0.35 -2.78 -15.93
CA GLN A 198 -0.74 -2.58 -14.55
C GLN A 198 -2.04 -3.31 -14.29
N HIS A 199 -1.97 -4.47 -13.64
CA HIS A 199 -3.16 -5.28 -13.32
C HIS A 199 -3.98 -5.57 -14.58
N GLY A 200 -5.21 -5.03 -14.66
CA GLY A 200 -6.11 -5.25 -15.79
C GLY A 200 -5.99 -4.23 -16.93
N GLY A 201 -5.04 -3.29 -16.85
CA GLY A 201 -4.84 -2.24 -17.87
C GLY A 201 -3.37 -1.86 -18.03
N ALA A 202 -3.12 -0.64 -18.52
CA ALA A 202 -1.77 -0.10 -18.65
C ALA A 202 -1.76 1.43 -18.59
N GLU A 203 -0.57 2.00 -18.36
CA GLU A 203 -0.33 3.44 -18.46
C GLU A 203 0.56 3.76 -19.67
N ARG A 204 0.14 4.74 -20.47
CA ARG A 204 0.82 5.24 -21.65
C ARG A 204 1.78 6.38 -21.29
N ALA A 205 2.95 6.39 -21.91
CA ALA A 205 3.80 7.56 -22.08
C ALA A 205 4.06 7.74 -23.58
N ARG A 206 4.01 8.97 -24.09
CA ARG A 206 4.58 9.26 -25.41
C ARG A 206 6.10 9.22 -25.32
N TRP A 207 6.75 8.89 -26.42
CA TRP A 207 8.21 8.97 -26.47
C TRP A 207 8.68 10.40 -26.22
N GLY A 208 9.59 10.58 -25.26
CA GLY A 208 10.05 11.90 -24.80
C GLY A 208 9.21 12.54 -23.70
N ASP A 209 8.11 11.92 -23.23
CA ASP A 209 7.38 12.40 -22.06
C ASP A 209 8.29 12.43 -20.82
N ALA A 210 8.16 13.45 -19.98
CA ALA A 210 9.00 13.63 -18.79
C ALA A 210 8.91 12.49 -17.76
N LYS A 211 7.85 11.67 -17.81
CA LYS A 211 7.70 10.48 -16.97
C LYS A 211 8.41 9.24 -17.52
N LEU A 212 8.76 9.21 -18.81
CA LEU A 212 9.48 8.12 -19.43
C LEU A 212 10.98 8.30 -19.21
N GLU A 213 11.51 7.65 -18.18
CA GLU A 213 12.96 7.60 -17.95
C GLU A 213 13.60 6.62 -18.94
N LEU A 214 14.64 7.08 -19.64
CA LEU A 214 15.41 6.28 -20.60
C LEU A 214 16.87 6.23 -20.17
N VAL A 215 17.47 5.05 -20.20
CA VAL A 215 18.92 4.86 -20.12
C VAL A 215 19.48 4.74 -21.53
N ASP A 216 20.60 5.41 -21.79
CA ASP A 216 21.26 5.43 -23.11
C ASP A 216 20.27 5.77 -24.26
N GLU A 217 19.34 6.68 -23.98
CA GLU A 217 18.28 7.19 -24.88
C GLU A 217 17.30 6.16 -25.45
N THR A 218 17.46 4.87 -25.15
CA THR A 218 16.76 3.80 -25.85
C THR A 218 16.17 2.75 -24.91
N HIS A 219 16.68 2.59 -23.69
CA HIS A 219 16.25 1.57 -22.76
C HIS A 219 15.23 2.13 -21.75
N PRO A 220 13.93 1.78 -21.83
CA PRO A 220 12.94 2.23 -20.86
C PRO A 220 13.25 1.73 -19.46
N VAL A 221 13.24 2.64 -18.47
CA VAL A 221 13.34 2.25 -17.07
C VAL A 221 11.95 1.87 -16.56
N VAL A 222 11.85 0.65 -16.06
CA VAL A 222 10.62 0.05 -15.54
C VAL A 222 10.75 -0.09 -14.03
N TYR A 223 9.73 0.34 -13.29
CA TYR A 223 9.61 0.13 -11.86
C TYR A 223 8.46 -0.85 -11.57
N PRO A 224 8.69 -2.17 -11.56
CA PRO A 224 7.68 -3.13 -11.10
C PRO A 224 7.35 -2.86 -9.63
N ALA A 225 6.06 -2.78 -9.33
CA ALA A 225 5.57 -2.61 -7.96
C ALA A 225 5.78 -3.89 -7.14
N ALA A 226 6.13 -3.72 -5.85
CA ALA A 226 6.39 -4.84 -4.96
C ALA A 226 5.19 -5.78 -4.86
N GLY A 227 5.41 -7.07 -5.11
CA GLY A 227 4.43 -8.14 -5.00
C GLY A 227 3.47 -8.24 -6.18
N SER A 228 2.94 -7.11 -6.69
CA SER A 228 2.00 -7.09 -7.82
C SER A 228 2.64 -7.09 -9.19
N HIS A 229 3.91 -6.70 -9.26
CA HIS A 229 4.71 -6.51 -10.48
C HIS A 229 4.15 -5.50 -11.49
N ALA A 230 3.05 -4.82 -11.17
CA ALA A 230 2.47 -3.79 -12.02
C ALA A 230 3.54 -2.73 -12.36
N ASN A 231 3.78 -2.53 -13.65
CA ASN A 231 4.88 -1.72 -14.16
C ASN A 231 4.54 -0.23 -14.06
N LYS A 232 5.42 0.54 -13.39
CA LYS A 232 5.27 1.99 -13.18
C LYS A 232 6.42 2.77 -13.81
N TYR A 233 6.13 4.03 -14.14
CA TYR A 233 7.10 4.98 -14.71
C TYR A 233 8.02 5.66 -13.69
N GLY A 234 7.79 5.49 -12.39
CA GLY A 234 8.60 6.18 -11.40
C GLY A 234 8.38 5.70 -9.97
N ARG A 235 9.17 6.29 -9.08
CA ARG A 235 9.30 5.90 -7.67
C ARG A 235 8.21 6.52 -6.80
N ARG A 236 7.02 5.91 -6.77
CA ARG A 236 5.87 6.45 -6.05
C ARG A 236 5.05 5.33 -5.41
N LEU A 237 4.16 5.72 -4.51
CA LEU A 237 3.06 4.86 -4.07
C LEU A 237 1.86 5.14 -4.99
N TYR A 238 1.43 4.14 -5.73
CA TYR A 238 0.34 4.24 -6.69
C TYR A 238 -0.94 3.70 -6.07
N LEU A 239 -2.05 4.39 -6.31
CA LEU A 239 -3.35 4.01 -5.80
C LEU A 239 -4.07 3.19 -6.87
N GLY A 240 -4.41 1.95 -6.55
CA GLY A 240 -5.18 1.05 -7.38
C GLY A 240 -6.68 1.11 -7.08
N ARG A 241 -7.48 1.45 -8.10
CA ARG A 241 -8.92 1.20 -8.16
C ARG A 241 -9.34 0.79 -9.57
N GLY A 242 -10.25 -0.17 -9.69
CA GLY A 242 -10.74 -0.65 -11.00
C GLY A 242 -9.65 -1.36 -11.80
N SER A 243 -9.37 -0.88 -13.02
CA SER A 243 -8.34 -1.47 -13.89
C SER A 243 -6.91 -1.24 -13.39
N GLU A 244 -6.69 -0.29 -12.47
CA GLU A 244 -5.40 -0.06 -11.78
C GLU A 244 -5.12 -1.08 -10.66
N GLY A 245 -5.94 -2.12 -10.52
CA GLY A 245 -5.92 -3.04 -9.38
C GLY A 245 -6.72 -2.52 -8.18
N LEU A 246 -6.68 -3.24 -7.05
CA LEU A 246 -7.31 -2.82 -5.79
C LEU A 246 -6.25 -2.81 -4.68
N GLY A 247 -5.97 -1.61 -4.14
CA GLY A 247 -4.96 -1.43 -3.10
C GLY A 247 -3.95 -0.37 -3.48
N CYS A 248 -2.70 -0.53 -3.03
CA CYS A 248 -1.64 0.41 -3.35
C CYS A 248 -0.35 -0.31 -3.76
N ASP A 249 0.13 0.02 -4.95
CA ASP A 249 1.35 -0.51 -5.55
C ASP A 249 2.55 0.36 -5.12
N ASP A 250 3.58 -0.25 -4.54
CA ASP A 250 4.74 0.46 -3.98
C ASP A 250 6.00 0.27 -4.84
N THR A 251 6.57 1.40 -5.31
CA THR A 251 7.85 1.49 -6.04
C THR A 251 8.81 2.51 -5.41
N THR A 252 8.55 2.92 -4.17
CA THR A 252 9.22 4.05 -3.53
C THR A 252 10.70 3.81 -3.18
N ARG A 253 11.12 2.54 -3.03
CA ARG A 253 12.45 2.14 -2.56
C ARG A 253 13.13 1.22 -3.58
N PRO A 254 13.44 1.67 -4.80
CA PRO A 254 14.03 0.79 -5.80
C PRO A 254 15.47 0.38 -5.44
N GLN A 255 15.83 -0.83 -5.87
CA GLN A 255 17.18 -1.37 -5.90
C GLN A 255 18.01 -0.82 -7.06
N PRO A 256 19.32 -1.12 -7.09
CA PRO A 256 20.12 -0.98 -8.29
C PRO A 256 19.44 -1.63 -9.50
N ALA A 257 19.58 -0.98 -10.65
CA ALA A 257 19.00 -1.43 -11.88
C ALA A 257 19.55 -2.79 -12.33
N ILE A 258 18.65 -3.66 -12.81
CA ILE A 258 18.97 -4.93 -13.48
C ILE A 258 18.73 -4.74 -14.98
N ARG A 259 19.62 -5.31 -15.81
CA ARG A 259 19.43 -5.44 -17.26
C ARG A 259 19.14 -6.90 -17.57
N PRO A 260 17.87 -7.31 -17.73
CA PRO A 260 17.53 -8.70 -18.02
C PRO A 260 18.09 -9.12 -19.39
N ARG A 261 18.35 -10.42 -19.53
CA ARG A 261 18.63 -11.02 -20.83
C ARG A 261 17.37 -10.98 -21.70
N VAL A 262 17.52 -10.57 -22.96
CA VAL A 262 16.43 -10.57 -23.94
C VAL A 262 16.35 -11.95 -24.61
N ALA A 263 15.26 -12.68 -24.34
CA ALA A 263 14.90 -13.89 -25.08
C ALA A 263 13.98 -13.51 -26.25
N TYR A 264 14.57 -13.29 -27.42
CA TYR A 264 13.81 -12.93 -28.62
C TYR A 264 12.94 -14.10 -29.09
N VAL A 265 11.65 -13.82 -29.30
CA VAL A 265 10.61 -14.72 -29.80
C VAL A 265 10.37 -14.42 -31.28
N PRO A 266 10.60 -15.38 -32.20
CA PRO A 266 10.38 -15.18 -33.62
C PRO A 266 8.97 -14.68 -33.95
N MET A 267 8.84 -13.88 -35.02
CA MET A 267 7.56 -13.29 -35.39
C MET A 267 6.57 -14.34 -35.89
N ALA A 268 7.05 -15.30 -36.68
CA ALA A 268 6.21 -16.34 -37.26
C ALA A 268 5.84 -17.41 -36.24
N ARG A 269 4.54 -17.77 -36.18
CA ARG A 269 4.01 -18.76 -35.23
C ARG A 269 4.67 -20.12 -35.27
N ALA A 270 4.93 -20.63 -36.47
CA ALA A 270 5.59 -21.92 -36.61
C ALA A 270 7.00 -21.90 -36.01
N ASP A 271 7.73 -20.79 -36.20
CA ASP A 271 9.10 -20.65 -35.73
C ASP A 271 9.17 -20.40 -34.23
N TYR A 272 8.29 -19.55 -33.68
CA TYR A 272 8.27 -19.36 -32.22
C TYR A 272 7.83 -20.61 -31.48
N LEU A 273 6.88 -21.42 -32.00
CA LEU A 273 6.48 -22.66 -31.34
C LEU A 273 7.56 -23.74 -31.43
N LYS A 274 8.41 -23.69 -32.44
CA LYS A 274 9.57 -24.57 -32.54
C LYS A 274 10.65 -24.19 -31.53
N GLN A 275 10.88 -22.90 -31.31
CA GLN A 275 11.92 -22.41 -30.39
C GLN A 275 11.44 -22.36 -28.93
N TYR A 276 10.18 -22.00 -28.70
CA TYR A 276 9.56 -21.86 -27.38
C TYR A 276 8.23 -22.63 -27.35
N PRO A 277 8.25 -23.97 -27.27
CA PRO A 277 7.03 -24.77 -27.35
C PRO A 277 6.02 -24.47 -26.24
N TRP A 278 6.46 -23.97 -25.08
CA TRP A 278 5.59 -23.55 -23.99
C TRP A 278 4.63 -22.41 -24.38
N LEU A 279 4.93 -21.61 -25.41
CA LEU A 279 4.02 -20.57 -25.92
C LEU A 279 2.75 -21.15 -26.55
N ALA A 280 2.68 -22.46 -26.78
CA ALA A 280 1.43 -23.12 -27.16
C ALA A 280 0.50 -23.37 -25.96
N PHE A 281 0.96 -23.23 -24.72
CA PHE A 281 0.18 -23.56 -23.54
C PHE A 281 -1.04 -22.65 -23.36
N GLU A 282 -2.22 -23.26 -23.27
CA GLU A 282 -3.53 -22.63 -23.08
C GLU A 282 -4.07 -22.79 -21.65
N GLY A 283 -3.20 -23.24 -20.74
CA GLY A 283 -3.49 -23.36 -19.32
C GLY A 283 -3.05 -22.15 -18.51
N ARG A 284 -3.08 -22.30 -17.19
CA ARG A 284 -2.64 -21.29 -16.23
C ARG A 284 -1.20 -21.53 -15.79
N TRP A 285 -0.45 -20.44 -15.68
CA TRP A 285 0.88 -20.40 -15.09
C TRP A 285 0.72 -20.19 -13.60
N GLY A 286 0.48 -21.27 -12.85
CA GLY A 286 0.20 -21.23 -11.42
C GLY A 286 -1.14 -21.86 -11.04
N GLU A 287 -1.25 -22.26 -9.78
CA GLU A 287 -2.38 -23.02 -9.25
C GLU A 287 -3.73 -22.37 -9.57
N ARG A 288 -4.71 -23.23 -9.87
CA ARG A 288 -6.10 -22.81 -9.96
C ARG A 288 -6.74 -22.73 -8.57
N GLN A 289 -7.13 -21.51 -8.21
CA GLN A 289 -7.79 -21.13 -6.97
C GLN A 289 -9.22 -20.62 -7.22
N ARG A 290 -9.77 -19.83 -6.30
CA ARG A 290 -11.08 -19.18 -6.47
C ARG A 290 -10.89 -17.73 -6.86
N SER A 291 -11.69 -17.26 -7.82
CA SER A 291 -11.81 -15.85 -8.17
C SER A 291 -10.46 -15.23 -8.60
N PHE A 292 -10.02 -14.15 -7.97
CA PHE A 292 -8.84 -13.37 -8.35
C PHE A 292 -7.51 -13.93 -7.82
N PHE A 293 -7.51 -15.07 -7.13
CA PHE A 293 -6.30 -15.79 -6.67
C PHE A 293 -5.83 -16.85 -7.69
N ASP A 294 -6.48 -16.97 -8.84
CA ASP A 294 -6.11 -17.89 -9.92
C ASP A 294 -4.79 -17.46 -10.57
N GLY A 295 -3.88 -18.42 -10.82
CA GLY A 295 -2.71 -18.16 -11.67
C GLY A 295 -3.10 -17.66 -13.06
N PRO A 296 -2.34 -16.72 -13.65
CA PRO A 296 -2.69 -16.10 -14.93
C PRO A 296 -2.51 -17.06 -16.10
N THR A 297 -3.17 -16.76 -17.22
CA THR A 297 -2.81 -17.36 -18.51
C THR A 297 -1.54 -16.72 -19.08
N GLY A 298 -0.84 -17.43 -19.98
CA GLY A 298 0.37 -16.95 -20.62
C GLY A 298 0.14 -15.84 -21.66
N PRO A 299 1.22 -15.26 -22.21
CA PRO A 299 1.17 -14.18 -23.20
C PRO A 299 0.32 -14.51 -24.42
N ASN A 300 0.46 -15.72 -24.96
CA ASN A 300 -0.26 -16.24 -26.12
C ASN A 300 -1.80 -16.19 -26.01
N MET A 301 -2.33 -16.08 -24.78
CA MET A 301 -3.77 -15.99 -24.51
C MET A 301 -4.28 -14.56 -24.30
N LYS A 302 -3.40 -13.55 -24.38
CA LYS A 302 -3.79 -12.15 -24.22
C LYS A 302 -4.16 -11.55 -25.57
N THR A 303 -5.17 -10.67 -25.60
CA THR A 303 -5.52 -9.92 -26.81
C THR A 303 -4.31 -9.14 -27.36
N SER A 304 -3.49 -8.61 -26.46
CA SER A 304 -2.27 -7.88 -26.82
C SER A 304 -1.29 -8.72 -27.66
N TRP A 305 -1.23 -10.04 -27.48
CA TRP A 305 -0.34 -10.90 -28.27
C TRP A 305 -0.69 -10.94 -29.76
N THR A 306 -1.97 -10.81 -30.10
CA THR A 306 -2.45 -10.90 -31.50
C THR A 306 -2.87 -9.57 -32.10
N ALA A 307 -3.32 -8.64 -31.26
CA ALA A 307 -3.83 -7.32 -31.64
C ALA A 307 -3.30 -6.26 -30.65
N PRO A 308 -1.96 -6.07 -30.59
CA PRO A 308 -1.31 -5.27 -29.54
C PRO A 308 -1.73 -3.80 -29.51
N ILE A 309 -2.02 -3.21 -30.68
CA ILE A 309 -2.30 -1.78 -30.82
C ILE A 309 -3.79 -1.53 -30.60
N GLN A 310 -4.66 -2.42 -31.07
CA GLN A 310 -6.09 -2.38 -30.70
C GLN A 310 -6.30 -2.53 -29.19
N ASP A 311 -5.57 -3.45 -28.54
CA ASP A 311 -5.56 -3.58 -27.08
C ASP A 311 -5.06 -2.29 -26.41
N ALA A 312 -3.97 -1.69 -26.94
CA ALA A 312 -3.42 -0.45 -26.42
C ALA A 312 -4.44 0.71 -26.46
N GLU A 313 -5.07 0.94 -27.61
CA GLU A 313 -6.06 2.02 -27.79
C GLU A 313 -7.29 1.86 -26.89
N SER A 314 -7.62 0.63 -26.48
CA SER A 314 -8.79 0.36 -25.63
C SER A 314 -8.48 0.34 -24.13
N THR A 315 -7.25 0.01 -23.73
CA THR A 315 -6.91 -0.26 -22.32
C THR A 315 -5.94 0.75 -21.71
N TRP A 316 -5.17 1.47 -22.52
CA TRP A 316 -4.14 2.36 -22.00
C TRP A 316 -4.73 3.68 -21.50
N ARG A 317 -4.29 4.07 -20.30
CA ARG A 317 -4.64 5.36 -19.70
C ARG A 317 -3.43 6.28 -19.75
N ASP A 318 -3.67 7.58 -19.79
CA ASP A 318 -2.57 8.55 -19.85
C ASP A 318 -1.88 8.78 -18.51
N ASP A 319 -2.53 8.48 -17.37
CA ASP A 319 -1.95 8.70 -16.05
C ASP A 319 -2.45 7.66 -15.04
N SER A 320 -1.59 7.37 -14.06
CA SER A 320 -1.97 6.61 -12.87
C SER A 320 -2.19 7.49 -11.65
N ASN A 321 -3.13 7.07 -10.80
CA ASN A 321 -3.34 7.75 -9.52
C ASN A 321 -2.18 7.48 -8.56
N THR A 322 -1.66 8.54 -7.95
CA THR A 322 -0.60 8.43 -6.93
C THR A 322 -1.13 8.84 -5.58
N VAL A 323 -0.67 8.16 -4.54
CA VAL A 323 -0.91 8.56 -3.17
C VAL A 323 -0.04 9.79 -2.88
N PRO A 324 -0.63 10.96 -2.55
CA PRO A 324 0.14 12.15 -2.26
C PRO A 324 1.08 11.89 -1.08
N ALA A 325 2.35 12.28 -1.22
CA ALA A 325 3.30 12.23 -0.12
C ALA A 325 2.93 13.26 0.96
N GLY A 326 2.92 12.80 2.22
CA GLY A 326 2.51 13.59 3.39
C GLY A 326 1.00 13.54 3.70
N THR A 327 0.66 13.80 4.96
CA THR A 327 -0.72 13.91 5.43
C THR A 327 -1.15 15.37 5.49
N VAL A 328 -2.39 15.68 5.06
CA VAL A 328 -2.92 17.04 5.13
C VAL A 328 -3.23 17.42 6.58
N LEU A 329 -4.22 16.78 7.21
CA LEU A 329 -4.52 16.83 8.64
C LEU A 329 -5.09 15.50 9.11
N GLY A 330 -4.52 14.95 10.17
CA GLY A 330 -4.94 13.66 10.69
C GLY A 330 -4.59 12.52 9.73
N PRO A 331 -5.13 11.31 9.97
CA PRO A 331 -4.82 10.15 9.16
C PRO A 331 -5.33 10.34 7.71
N SER A 332 -4.52 10.00 6.72
CA SER A 332 -4.90 10.14 5.30
C SER A 332 -5.98 9.12 4.90
N GLY A 333 -6.94 9.55 4.08
CA GLY A 333 -7.96 8.65 3.55
C GLY A 333 -7.36 7.59 2.65
N THR A 334 -6.43 7.97 1.77
CA THR A 334 -5.70 7.05 0.89
C THR A 334 -4.79 6.09 1.66
N GLY A 335 -4.07 6.54 2.69
CA GLY A 335 -3.22 5.67 3.50
C GLY A 335 -4.03 4.66 4.32
N ALA A 336 -5.16 5.10 4.88
CA ALA A 336 -6.10 4.23 5.56
C ALA A 336 -6.71 3.20 4.59
N PHE A 337 -7.04 3.60 3.36
CA PHE A 337 -7.48 2.69 2.31
C PHE A 337 -6.43 1.63 1.98
N CYS A 338 -5.18 2.03 1.67
CA CYS A 338 -4.09 1.09 1.38
C CYS A 338 -3.94 0.05 2.52
N THR A 339 -3.92 0.53 3.76
CA THR A 339 -3.77 -0.32 4.95
C THR A 339 -4.97 -1.26 5.12
N ALA A 340 -6.18 -0.75 4.95
CA ALA A 340 -7.41 -1.52 5.12
C ALA A 340 -7.54 -2.61 4.05
N ILE A 341 -7.24 -2.31 2.78
CA ILE A 341 -7.25 -3.29 1.70
C ILE A 341 -6.15 -4.33 1.91
N GLY A 342 -4.90 -3.93 2.22
CA GLY A 342 -3.80 -4.85 2.48
C GLY A 342 -4.05 -5.78 3.68
N THR A 343 -4.62 -5.26 4.77
CA THR A 343 -4.97 -6.10 5.93
C THR A 343 -6.18 -6.99 5.62
N GLY A 344 -7.18 -6.43 4.93
CA GLY A 344 -8.41 -7.12 4.58
C GLY A 344 -8.19 -8.26 3.60
N SER A 345 -7.28 -8.10 2.64
CA SER A 345 -6.90 -9.14 1.68
C SER A 345 -6.25 -10.34 2.38
N VAL A 346 -5.33 -10.09 3.33
CA VAL A 346 -4.72 -11.16 4.15
C VAL A 346 -5.78 -11.91 4.97
N LEU A 347 -6.70 -11.18 5.62
CA LEU A 347 -7.78 -11.81 6.38
C LEU A 347 -8.71 -12.63 5.48
N LEU A 348 -9.10 -12.08 4.33
CA LEU A 348 -9.94 -12.78 3.35
C LEU A 348 -9.25 -14.07 2.90
N ARG A 349 -7.99 -13.97 2.46
CA ARG A 349 -7.16 -15.08 2.00
C ARG A 349 -7.06 -16.20 3.03
N GLN A 350 -6.68 -15.87 4.27
CA GLN A 350 -6.55 -16.86 5.35
C GLN A 350 -7.88 -17.54 5.72
N THR A 351 -9.01 -16.94 5.34
CA THR A 351 -10.36 -17.45 5.61
C THR A 351 -11.09 -17.94 4.37
N LEU A 352 -10.45 -18.03 3.19
CA LEU A 352 -11.10 -18.48 1.95
C LEU A 352 -11.67 -19.90 2.05
N ASP A 353 -10.96 -20.80 2.71
CA ASP A 353 -11.43 -22.17 2.96
C ASP A 353 -12.49 -22.25 4.06
N ARG A 354 -12.61 -21.17 4.86
CA ARG A 354 -13.47 -21.08 6.05
C ARG A 354 -14.27 -19.79 6.01
N THR A 355 -15.02 -19.55 4.95
CA THR A 355 -15.83 -18.33 4.79
C THR A 355 -16.82 -18.11 5.94
N TRP A 356 -17.28 -19.19 6.58
CA TRP A 356 -18.08 -19.13 7.81
C TRP A 356 -17.35 -18.44 8.98
N LEU A 357 -16.04 -18.62 9.10
CA LEU A 357 -15.22 -17.96 10.13
C LEU A 357 -15.15 -16.46 9.88
N LEU A 358 -14.95 -16.05 8.62
CA LEU A 358 -15.03 -14.63 8.25
C LEU A 358 -16.41 -14.05 8.59
N GLY A 359 -17.48 -14.76 8.23
CA GLY A 359 -18.85 -14.38 8.60
C GLY A 359 -19.06 -14.24 10.10
N LEU A 360 -18.52 -15.16 10.91
CA LEU A 360 -18.56 -15.08 12.37
C LEU A 360 -17.75 -13.91 12.92
N LEU A 361 -16.56 -13.63 12.40
CA LEU A 361 -15.74 -12.49 12.83
C LEU A 361 -16.45 -11.17 12.54
N LEU A 362 -17.06 -11.04 11.35
CA LEU A 362 -17.86 -9.88 10.99
C LEU A 362 -19.11 -9.76 11.87
N ALA A 363 -19.83 -10.86 12.10
CA ALA A 363 -20.99 -10.88 12.99
C ALA A 363 -20.61 -10.50 14.44
N ALA A 364 -19.50 -11.03 14.95
CA ALA A 364 -18.97 -10.69 16.27
C ALA A 364 -18.62 -9.20 16.36
N LEU A 365 -18.00 -8.62 15.33
CA LEU A 365 -17.73 -7.19 15.26
C LEU A 365 -19.02 -6.36 15.32
N VAL A 366 -20.03 -6.71 14.53
CA VAL A 366 -21.34 -6.05 14.53
C VAL A 366 -22.01 -6.16 15.90
N VAL A 367 -22.00 -7.35 16.51
CA VAL A 367 -22.55 -7.57 17.86
C VAL A 367 -21.79 -6.76 18.91
N LEU A 368 -20.46 -6.64 18.83
CA LEU A 368 -19.67 -5.82 19.74
C LEU A 368 -20.00 -4.33 19.61
N ILE A 369 -20.15 -3.83 18.38
CA ILE A 369 -20.55 -2.44 18.11
C ILE A 369 -21.95 -2.19 18.66
N TRP A 370 -22.90 -3.08 18.37
CA TRP A 370 -24.27 -3.00 18.87
C TRP A 370 -24.33 -3.10 20.40
N PHE A 371 -23.55 -4.00 21.01
CA PHE A 371 -23.44 -4.15 22.46
C PHE A 371 -22.87 -2.88 23.10
N ALA A 372 -21.80 -2.30 22.54
CA ALA A 372 -21.28 -1.03 23.01
C ALA A 372 -22.36 0.05 22.92
N ALA A 373 -22.98 0.24 21.75
CA ALA A 373 -23.99 1.26 21.51
C ALA A 373 -25.25 1.10 22.38
N SER A 374 -25.64 -0.13 22.74
CA SER A 374 -26.79 -0.40 23.62
C SER A 374 -26.47 -0.23 25.11
N ARG A 375 -25.20 -0.35 25.51
CA ARG A 375 -24.75 -0.19 26.91
C ARG A 375 -24.49 1.27 27.33
N THR A 376 -25.09 2.22 26.63
CA THR A 376 -25.05 3.64 26.99
C THR A 376 -26.42 4.30 26.86
N ARG A 377 -26.56 5.48 27.48
CA ARG A 377 -27.70 6.37 27.26
C ARG A 377 -27.37 7.37 26.16
N TRP A 378 -28.37 7.66 25.33
CA TRP A 378 -28.28 8.64 24.23
C TRP A 378 -29.24 9.82 24.42
N SER A 379 -30.31 9.65 25.20
CA SER A 379 -31.28 10.68 25.57
C SER A 379 -30.81 11.57 26.73
N ASP A 380 -31.52 12.67 26.98
CA ASP A 380 -31.28 13.62 28.09
C ASP A 380 -29.85 14.20 28.13
N ALA A 381 -29.31 14.43 26.93
CA ALA A 381 -27.95 14.86 26.67
C ALA A 381 -27.82 16.38 26.51
N ASP A 382 -28.40 17.14 27.45
CA ASP A 382 -28.28 18.59 27.42
C ASP A 382 -26.81 19.02 27.62
N PRO A 383 -26.30 19.96 26.79
CA PRO A 383 -24.94 20.45 26.90
C PRO A 383 -24.61 21.05 28.26
N LEU A 384 -25.57 21.79 28.83
CA LEU A 384 -25.40 22.50 30.10
C LEU A 384 -26.42 22.00 31.14
N PRO A 385 -26.06 21.98 32.44
CA PRO A 385 -24.74 22.27 33.00
C PRO A 385 -23.69 21.23 32.59
N ALA A 386 -22.45 21.66 32.31
CA ALA A 386 -21.34 20.79 31.96
C ALA A 386 -20.97 19.85 33.12
N ARG A 387 -21.08 20.30 34.37
CA ARG A 387 -20.84 19.49 35.58
C ARG A 387 -22.05 18.62 35.95
N LYS A 388 -22.32 17.60 35.13
CA LYS A 388 -23.40 16.61 35.32
C LYS A 388 -22.87 15.21 35.05
N ARG A 389 -23.38 14.21 35.76
CA ARG A 389 -23.08 12.79 35.46
C ARG A 389 -23.61 12.42 34.08
N ARG A 390 -22.77 11.84 33.23
CA ARG A 390 -23.13 11.47 31.86
C ARG A 390 -22.62 10.07 31.53
N ALA A 391 -23.46 9.30 30.85
CA ALA A 391 -22.98 8.14 30.10
C ALA A 391 -22.14 8.62 28.90
N TRP A 392 -21.31 7.75 28.33
CA TRP A 392 -20.43 8.16 27.23
C TRP A 392 -21.20 8.55 25.96
N GLY A 393 -22.32 7.89 25.67
CA GLY A 393 -23.24 8.28 24.58
C GLY A 393 -23.85 9.68 24.82
N GLN A 394 -24.23 9.99 26.07
CA GLN A 394 -24.70 11.34 26.45
C GLN A 394 -23.59 12.38 26.25
N ALA A 395 -22.32 12.05 26.53
CA ALA A 395 -21.21 12.97 26.29
C ALA A 395 -21.03 13.29 24.80
N ILE A 396 -21.14 12.29 23.92
CA ILE A 396 -21.09 12.48 22.46
C ILE A 396 -22.28 13.33 21.98
N VAL A 397 -23.51 12.98 22.38
CA VAL A 397 -24.71 13.70 21.95
C VAL A 397 -24.71 15.14 22.49
N ALA A 398 -24.27 15.35 23.73
CA ALA A 398 -24.12 16.68 24.31
C ALA A 398 -23.08 17.52 23.56
N ALA A 399 -21.97 16.91 23.13
CA ALA A 399 -20.96 17.58 22.30
C ALA A 399 -21.52 17.96 20.93
N LEU A 400 -22.24 17.05 20.26
CA LEU A 400 -22.90 17.33 18.98
C LEU A 400 -23.98 18.42 19.09
N ARG A 401 -24.81 18.37 20.13
CA ARG A 401 -25.83 19.41 20.41
C ARG A 401 -25.19 20.75 20.68
N LEU A 402 -24.11 20.79 21.46
CA LEU A 402 -23.36 22.02 21.73
C LEU A 402 -22.83 22.65 20.44
N PHE A 403 -22.29 21.82 19.54
CA PHE A 403 -21.80 22.26 18.25
C PHE A 403 -22.93 22.83 17.36
N ARG A 404 -24.08 22.15 17.30
CA ARG A 404 -25.26 22.61 16.55
C ARG A 404 -25.85 23.92 17.09
N LEU A 405 -25.85 24.11 18.41
CA LEU A 405 -26.38 25.31 19.04
C LEU A 405 -25.44 26.52 18.93
N ARG A 406 -24.13 26.29 18.72
CA ARG A 406 -23.10 27.34 18.74
C ARG A 406 -22.10 27.19 17.57
N PRO A 407 -22.56 27.13 16.31
CA PRO A 407 -21.69 26.80 15.17
C PRO A 407 -20.53 27.77 15.01
N GLY A 408 -20.73 29.08 15.21
CA GLY A 408 -19.66 30.08 15.06
C GLY A 408 -18.48 29.90 16.01
N LEU A 409 -18.73 29.46 17.26
CA LEU A 409 -17.67 29.24 18.24
C LEU A 409 -16.79 28.05 17.83
N PHE A 410 -17.41 26.96 17.38
CA PHE A 410 -16.65 25.78 16.99
C PHE A 410 -16.07 25.87 15.58
N ALA A 411 -16.70 26.63 14.67
CA ALA A 411 -16.12 26.99 13.39
C ALA A 411 -14.77 27.70 13.60
N GLY A 412 -14.65 28.60 14.57
CA GLY A 412 -13.36 29.23 14.89
C GLY A 412 -12.28 28.23 15.30
N PHE A 413 -12.62 27.21 16.12
CA PHE A 413 -11.67 26.15 16.47
C PHE A 413 -11.32 25.24 15.29
N ALA A 414 -12.31 24.87 14.47
CA ALA A 414 -12.10 24.07 13.27
C ALA A 414 -11.23 24.81 12.24
N THR A 415 -11.45 26.11 12.03
CA THR A 415 -10.64 26.94 11.15
C THR A 415 -9.20 27.05 11.64
N ALA A 416 -8.99 27.29 12.94
CA ALA A 416 -7.64 27.33 13.51
C ALA A 416 -6.90 25.99 13.31
N PHE A 417 -7.62 24.87 13.47
CA PHE A 417 -7.09 23.53 13.22
C PHE A 417 -6.80 23.30 11.73
N ALA A 418 -7.69 23.73 10.83
CA ALA A 418 -7.57 23.63 9.38
C ALA A 418 -6.38 24.43 8.83
N VAL A 419 -6.21 25.68 9.27
CA VAL A 419 -5.08 26.55 8.86
C VAL A 419 -3.75 25.92 9.21
N LEU A 420 -3.62 25.35 10.41
CA LEU A 420 -2.39 24.69 10.81
C LEU A 420 -2.09 23.45 9.96
N GLY A 421 -3.14 22.75 9.54
CA GLY A 421 -3.04 21.67 8.58
C GLY A 421 -2.53 22.06 7.21
N LEU A 422 -3.03 23.18 6.70
CA LEU A 422 -2.55 23.72 5.44
C LEU A 422 -1.06 24.06 5.52
N VAL A 423 -0.58 24.52 6.68
CA VAL A 423 0.86 24.72 6.91
C VAL A 423 1.63 23.39 6.85
N THR A 424 1.12 22.32 7.49
CA THR A 424 1.78 21.00 7.44
C THR A 424 1.80 20.41 6.04
N VAL A 425 0.74 20.60 5.24
CA VAL A 425 0.70 20.24 3.81
C VAL A 425 1.74 21.00 3.02
N LEU A 426 1.82 22.31 3.21
CA LEU A 426 2.73 23.17 2.47
C LEU A 426 4.17 22.76 2.74
N LEU A 427 4.50 22.47 4.00
CA LEU A 427 5.81 21.94 4.40
C LEU A 427 6.09 20.60 3.71
N ALA A 428 5.13 19.67 3.70
CA ALA A 428 5.28 18.38 3.02
C ALA A 428 5.47 18.55 1.49
N ARG A 429 4.70 19.42 0.83
CA ARG A 429 4.81 19.69 -0.61
C ARG A 429 6.14 20.34 -1.00
N LEU A 430 6.59 21.32 -0.24
CA LEU A 430 7.90 21.97 -0.45
C LEU A 430 9.04 20.95 -0.33
N GLN A 431 8.84 19.91 0.46
CA GLN A 431 9.79 18.84 0.62
C GLN A 431 9.76 17.87 -0.56
N THR A 432 8.58 17.41 -0.98
CA THR A 432 8.42 16.46 -2.11
C THR A 432 8.79 17.06 -3.47
N ALA A 433 8.79 18.39 -3.59
CA ALA A 433 9.27 19.08 -4.78
C ALA A 433 10.81 18.97 -4.97
N ARG A 434 11.55 18.49 -3.97
CA ARG A 434 12.96 18.15 -4.12
C ARG A 434 13.07 16.72 -4.67
N HIS A 435 13.73 16.57 -5.81
CA HIS A 435 13.90 15.28 -6.52
C HIS A 435 14.48 14.14 -5.65
N ASP A 436 15.14 14.46 -4.53
CA ASP A 436 15.77 13.49 -3.62
C ASP A 436 15.03 13.30 -2.28
N ALA A 437 13.83 13.85 -2.12
CA ALA A 437 13.08 13.70 -0.87
C ALA A 437 12.45 12.31 -0.76
N PRO A 438 12.60 11.60 0.38
CA PRO A 438 11.95 10.32 0.59
C PRO A 438 10.42 10.47 0.55
N ALA A 439 9.74 9.54 -0.12
CA ALA A 439 8.28 9.49 -0.19
C ALA A 439 7.63 9.17 1.18
N ASP A 440 8.39 8.49 2.05
CA ASP A 440 8.03 8.26 3.45
C ASP A 440 8.89 9.15 4.37
N LEU A 441 8.22 10.08 5.03
CA LEU A 441 8.79 11.01 5.99
C LEU A 441 9.33 10.34 7.27
N GLY A 442 8.91 9.10 7.55
CA GLY A 442 9.30 8.34 8.75
C GLY A 442 10.41 7.30 8.53
N ALA A 443 10.85 7.07 7.29
CA ALA A 443 11.85 6.05 7.00
C ALA A 443 13.26 6.51 7.43
N PRO A 444 14.07 5.64 8.09
CA PRO A 444 15.50 5.87 8.25
C PRO A 444 16.13 6.04 6.87
N THR A 445 16.89 7.11 6.69
CA THR A 445 17.51 7.44 5.42
C THR A 445 19.00 7.63 5.61
N ASP A 446 19.79 7.03 4.71
CA ASP A 446 21.25 7.04 4.77
C ASP A 446 21.86 8.32 4.15
N ASN A 447 21.03 9.30 3.75
CA ASN A 447 21.44 10.52 3.09
C ASN A 447 20.99 11.79 3.85
N ALA A 448 21.72 12.89 3.63
CA ALA A 448 21.47 14.15 4.33
C ALA A 448 20.07 14.72 4.03
N THR A 449 19.54 14.53 2.82
CA THR A 449 18.20 14.97 2.43
C THR A 449 17.11 14.27 3.23
N GLY A 450 17.25 12.97 3.46
CA GLY A 450 16.33 12.20 4.26
C GLY A 450 16.44 12.49 5.77
N PHE A 451 17.62 12.81 6.30
CA PHE A 451 17.74 13.28 7.69
C PHE A 451 16.90 14.54 7.95
N TRP A 452 16.99 15.54 7.05
CA TRP A 452 16.17 16.75 7.15
C TRP A 452 14.67 16.46 6.98
N ALA A 453 14.32 15.50 6.13
CA ALA A 453 12.95 15.02 5.97
C ALA A 453 12.36 14.50 7.28
N SER A 454 13.11 13.64 7.99
CA SER A 454 12.68 13.08 9.27
C SER A 454 12.56 14.15 10.37
N LEU A 455 13.44 15.16 10.37
CA LEU A 455 13.34 16.29 11.30
C LEU A 455 12.09 17.14 11.05
N VAL A 456 11.75 17.40 9.79
CA VAL A 456 10.50 18.10 9.42
C VAL A 456 9.29 17.27 9.84
N ALA A 457 9.30 15.96 9.58
CA ALA A 457 8.24 15.04 10.00
C ALA A 457 8.02 15.03 11.52
N LEU A 458 9.11 15.00 12.29
CA LEU A 458 9.08 15.11 13.74
C LEU A 458 8.51 16.45 14.19
N GLY A 459 8.96 17.55 13.57
CA GLY A 459 8.45 18.90 13.82
C GLY A 459 6.94 19.02 13.56
N VAL A 460 6.46 18.47 12.43
CA VAL A 460 5.04 18.40 12.09
C VAL A 460 4.27 17.60 13.14
N THR A 461 4.79 16.44 13.55
CA THR A 461 4.15 15.59 14.57
C THR A 461 4.02 16.30 15.91
N ILE A 462 5.09 16.95 16.39
CA ILE A 462 5.08 17.74 17.63
C ILE A 462 4.06 18.88 17.53
N LEU A 463 4.02 19.57 16.38
CA LEU A 463 3.08 20.64 16.13
C LEU A 463 1.63 20.14 16.17
N THR A 464 1.32 19.02 15.52
CA THR A 464 -0.01 18.41 15.55
C THR A 464 -0.43 18.02 16.98
N MET A 465 0.48 17.43 17.76
CA MET A 465 0.23 17.08 19.17
C MET A 465 -0.05 18.32 20.03
N ALA A 466 0.75 19.39 19.87
CA ALA A 466 0.55 20.66 20.57
C ALA A 466 -0.83 21.26 20.26
N THR A 467 -1.28 21.14 19.02
CA THR A 467 -2.58 21.63 18.57
C THR A 467 -3.74 20.86 19.15
N TYR A 468 -3.64 19.53 19.28
CA TYR A 468 -4.66 18.77 20.02
C TYR A 468 -4.74 19.16 21.48
N VAL A 469 -3.59 19.41 22.13
CA VAL A 469 -3.56 19.89 23.52
C VAL A 469 -4.22 21.25 23.63
N ALA A 470 -3.90 22.19 22.74
CA ALA A 470 -4.49 23.53 22.70
C ALA A 470 -6.00 23.48 22.43
N LEU A 471 -6.45 22.64 21.49
CA LEU A 471 -7.86 22.42 21.18
C LEU A 471 -8.63 21.88 22.38
N LEU A 472 -8.12 20.82 23.02
CA LEU A 472 -8.74 20.23 24.21
C LEU A 472 -8.80 21.24 25.36
N ALA A 473 -7.74 22.02 25.57
CA ALA A 473 -7.70 23.08 26.58
C ALA A 473 -8.73 24.18 26.27
N ALA A 474 -8.80 24.67 25.03
CA ALA A 474 -9.72 25.72 24.62
C ALA A 474 -11.18 25.28 24.76
N VAL A 475 -11.52 24.07 24.28
CA VAL A 475 -12.87 23.50 24.41
C VAL A 475 -13.25 23.29 25.87
N THR A 476 -12.30 22.83 26.71
CA THR A 476 -12.56 22.72 28.16
C THR A 476 -12.80 24.09 28.78
N ALA A 477 -12.03 25.12 28.42
CA ALA A 477 -12.19 26.48 28.92
C ALA A 477 -13.56 27.06 28.52
N THR A 478 -13.98 26.86 27.27
CA THR A 478 -15.31 27.24 26.79
C THR A 478 -16.41 26.56 27.61
N LEU A 479 -16.32 25.24 27.79
CA LEU A 479 -17.32 24.50 28.57
C LEU A 479 -17.38 24.96 30.03
N ASP A 480 -16.23 25.24 30.64
CA ASP A 480 -16.16 25.77 32.00
C ASP A 480 -16.77 27.17 32.12
N GLN A 481 -16.54 28.06 31.15
CA GLN A 481 -17.15 29.40 31.10
C GLN A 481 -18.66 29.32 30.93
N LEU A 482 -19.12 28.52 29.97
CA LEU A 482 -20.56 28.32 29.71
C LEU A 482 -21.28 27.72 30.92
N ASP A 483 -20.64 26.79 31.64
CA ASP A 483 -21.20 26.20 32.87
C ASP A 483 -21.34 27.21 34.01
N ARG A 484 -20.48 28.24 34.03
CA ARG A 484 -20.54 29.35 35.00
C ARG A 484 -21.45 30.50 34.56
N GLY A 485 -22.13 30.38 33.43
CA GLY A 485 -22.97 31.45 32.86
C GLY A 485 -22.18 32.62 32.26
N VAL A 486 -20.87 32.45 32.03
CA VAL A 486 -20.02 33.47 31.41
C VAL A 486 -20.09 33.32 29.88
N PRO A 487 -20.32 34.40 29.11
CA PRO A 487 -20.28 34.34 27.64
C PRO A 487 -18.93 33.83 27.15
N ALA A 488 -18.93 32.73 26.40
CA ALA A 488 -17.72 32.15 25.83
C ALA A 488 -17.50 32.63 24.39
N THR A 489 -16.29 33.12 24.10
CA THR A 489 -15.82 33.44 22.75
C THR A 489 -14.55 32.67 22.44
N THR A 490 -14.26 32.46 21.14
CA THR A 490 -13.06 31.76 20.66
C THR A 490 -11.78 32.45 21.11
N ASP A 491 -11.76 33.77 21.00
CA ASP A 491 -10.65 34.64 21.40
C ASP A 491 -10.41 34.62 22.92
N ALA A 492 -11.47 34.64 23.73
CA ALA A 492 -11.33 34.49 25.19
C ALA A 492 -10.79 33.10 25.57
N ALA A 493 -11.26 32.04 24.90
CA ALA A 493 -10.74 30.69 25.11
C ALA A 493 -9.25 30.58 24.71
N LEU A 494 -8.85 31.18 23.59
CA LEU A 494 -7.47 31.15 23.12
C LEU A 494 -6.54 31.95 24.05
N ARG A 495 -6.96 33.14 24.51
CA ARG A 495 -6.22 33.90 25.53
C ARG A 495 -6.01 33.08 26.80
N ARG A 496 -7.01 32.31 27.22
CA ARG A 496 -6.90 31.42 28.38
C ARG A 496 -5.86 30.33 28.15
N VAL A 497 -5.86 29.68 26.98
CA VAL A 497 -4.82 28.69 26.62
C VAL A 497 -3.42 29.30 26.63
N VAL A 498 -3.26 30.53 26.11
CA VAL A 498 -1.98 31.24 26.12
C VAL A 498 -1.54 31.60 27.54
N ALA A 499 -2.46 32.02 28.40
CA ALA A 499 -2.17 32.30 29.81
C ALA A 499 -1.72 31.02 30.55
N ASP A 500 -2.37 29.89 30.29
CA ASP A 500 -2.06 28.59 30.88
C ASP A 500 -0.96 27.82 30.10
N ARG A 501 -0.21 28.47 29.20
CA ARG A 501 0.78 27.79 28.33
C ARG A 501 1.83 26.99 29.10
N ARG A 502 2.35 27.53 30.21
CA ARG A 502 3.41 26.88 31.02
C ARG A 502 2.91 25.59 31.70
N PRO A 503 1.77 25.60 32.44
CA PRO A 503 1.24 24.36 33.02
C PRO A 503 0.78 23.36 31.96
N LEU A 504 0.21 23.82 30.83
CA LEU A 504 -0.20 22.95 29.72
C LEU A 504 1.00 22.25 29.06
N THR A 505 2.06 22.98 28.69
CA THR A 505 3.26 22.38 28.08
C THR A 505 3.96 21.44 29.03
N ARG A 506 4.01 21.76 30.33
CA ARG A 506 4.59 20.85 31.34
C ARG A 506 3.79 19.56 31.49
N ALA A 507 2.45 19.65 31.54
CA ALA A 507 1.58 18.48 31.65
C ALA A 507 1.70 17.60 30.40
N ALA A 508 1.59 18.20 29.21
CA ALA A 508 1.69 17.49 27.93
C ALA A 508 3.08 16.89 27.72
N GLY A 509 4.15 17.67 27.93
CA GLY A 509 5.52 17.19 27.77
C GLY A 509 5.86 16.02 28.68
N GLN A 510 5.46 16.08 29.97
CA GLN A 510 5.66 14.96 30.89
C GLN A 510 4.78 13.75 30.53
N TYR A 511 3.55 13.97 30.06
CA TYR A 511 2.66 12.89 29.62
C TYR A 511 3.26 12.15 28.41
N LEU A 512 3.70 12.89 27.39
CA LEU A 512 4.25 12.35 26.15
C LEU A 512 5.60 11.69 26.38
N LEU A 513 6.53 12.33 27.09
CA LEU A 513 7.86 11.77 27.39
C LEU A 513 7.76 10.40 28.06
N VAL A 514 6.88 10.25 29.06
CA VAL A 514 6.74 8.97 29.78
C VAL A 514 6.13 7.91 28.87
N ILE A 515 5.15 8.26 28.03
CA ILE A 515 4.58 7.32 27.06
C ILE A 515 5.66 6.88 26.08
N THR A 516 6.39 7.82 25.48
CA THR A 516 7.48 7.53 24.53
C THR A 516 8.50 6.58 25.15
N VAL A 517 8.96 6.83 26.38
CA VAL A 517 9.91 5.94 27.08
C VAL A 517 9.31 4.55 27.32
N LEU A 518 8.04 4.46 27.73
CA LEU A 518 7.36 3.17 27.95
C LEU A 518 7.01 2.43 26.66
N THR A 519 7.04 3.08 25.50
CA THR A 519 6.82 2.42 24.20
C THR A 519 8.11 1.97 23.52
N ILE A 520 9.28 2.28 24.08
CA ILE A 520 10.57 1.79 23.56
C ILE A 520 10.62 0.26 23.58
N PHE A 521 10.08 -0.36 24.63
CA PHE A 521 10.02 -1.81 24.77
C PHE A 521 8.59 -2.33 24.60
N VAL A 522 8.41 -3.35 23.76
CA VAL A 522 7.09 -3.99 23.53
C VAL A 522 6.47 -4.49 24.84
N ALA A 523 7.29 -5.04 25.74
CA ALA A 523 6.86 -5.54 27.05
C ALA A 523 6.25 -4.45 27.97
N THR A 524 6.59 -3.17 27.77
CA THR A 524 6.09 -2.04 28.58
C THR A 524 4.86 -1.35 27.98
N ILE A 525 4.37 -1.78 26.80
CA ILE A 525 3.16 -1.24 26.16
C ILE A 525 1.92 -1.31 27.08
N PRO A 526 1.63 -2.42 27.80
CA PRO A 526 0.50 -2.45 28.72
C PRO A 526 0.59 -1.39 29.83
N VAL A 527 1.81 -1.10 30.31
CA VAL A 527 2.07 -0.06 31.32
C VAL A 527 1.87 1.33 30.70
N ALA A 528 2.29 1.53 29.45
CA ALA A 528 2.05 2.76 28.70
C ALA A 528 0.54 3.04 28.55
N ILE A 529 -0.25 2.02 28.19
CA ILE A 529 -1.72 2.12 28.06
C ILE A 529 -2.36 2.47 29.41
N TYR A 530 -1.95 1.79 30.49
CA TYR A 530 -2.43 2.11 31.83
C TYR A 530 -2.11 3.56 32.22
N TYR A 531 -0.86 3.99 31.97
CA TYR A 531 -0.41 5.35 32.24
C TYR A 531 -1.21 6.38 31.45
N ALA A 532 -1.40 6.18 30.14
CA ALA A 532 -2.14 7.04 29.24
C ALA A 532 -3.57 7.27 29.73
N VAL A 533 -4.33 6.19 29.95
CA VAL A 533 -5.73 6.28 30.41
C VAL A 533 -5.82 6.92 31.80
N SER A 534 -4.92 6.58 32.72
CA SER A 534 -4.94 7.16 34.08
C SER A 534 -4.73 8.67 34.08
N ARG A 535 -4.08 9.21 33.05
CA ARG A 535 -3.70 10.63 32.94
C ARG A 535 -4.39 11.37 31.79
N ALA A 536 -5.37 10.75 31.16
CA ALA A 536 -6.10 11.31 30.02
C ALA A 536 -6.79 12.65 30.31
N PHE A 537 -7.13 12.93 31.57
CA PHE A 537 -7.81 14.17 31.97
C PHE A 537 -6.87 15.25 32.51
N ALA A 538 -5.55 15.12 32.31
CA ALA A 538 -4.59 16.11 32.81
C ALA A 538 -4.81 17.49 32.20
N ILE A 539 -5.07 17.58 30.90
CA ILE A 539 -5.32 18.87 30.22
C ILE A 539 -6.64 19.51 30.72
N PRO A 540 -7.79 18.79 30.75
CA PRO A 540 -8.99 19.33 31.37
C PRO A 540 -8.80 19.80 32.82
N ALA A 541 -8.01 19.08 33.63
CA ALA A 541 -7.73 19.46 35.01
C ALA A 541 -6.88 20.73 35.14
N VAL A 542 -5.89 20.96 34.25
CA VAL A 542 -5.14 22.23 34.24
C VAL A 542 -6.09 23.40 34.05
N VAL A 543 -7.01 23.30 33.09
CA VAL A 543 -7.88 24.41 32.70
C VAL A 543 -9.02 24.62 33.71
N ALA A 544 -9.76 23.57 34.05
CA ALA A 544 -10.95 23.67 34.88
C ALA A 544 -10.66 23.85 36.37
N GLU A 545 -9.53 23.32 36.86
CA GLU A 545 -9.11 23.44 38.27
C GLU A 545 -7.94 24.43 38.48
N GLN A 546 -7.41 25.05 37.41
CA GLN A 546 -6.31 26.02 37.45
C GLN A 546 -5.06 25.53 38.21
N CYS A 547 -4.72 24.26 38.01
CA CYS A 547 -3.64 23.61 38.73
C CYS A 547 -2.35 23.49 37.91
N SER A 548 -1.21 23.32 38.60
CA SER A 548 0.08 23.11 37.94
C SER A 548 0.11 21.82 37.12
N GLY A 549 0.96 21.73 36.10
CA GLY A 549 1.02 20.56 35.22
C GLY A 549 1.36 19.23 35.91
N ARG A 550 2.15 19.24 36.99
CA ARG A 550 2.42 18.02 37.78
C ARG A 550 1.22 17.64 38.66
N THR A 551 0.55 18.64 39.21
CA THR A 551 -0.67 18.46 40.01
C THR A 551 -1.80 17.90 39.15
N SER A 552 -1.97 18.37 37.92
CA SER A 552 -3.01 17.90 37.01
C SER A 552 -2.87 16.43 36.62
N LEU A 553 -1.64 15.95 36.39
CA LEU A 553 -1.36 14.53 36.14
C LEU A 553 -1.73 13.65 37.34
N ARG A 554 -1.41 14.11 38.56
CA ARG A 554 -1.80 13.41 39.81
C ARG A 554 -3.32 13.43 39.99
N ARG A 555 -3.96 14.58 39.71
CA ARG A 555 -5.41 14.76 39.79
C ARG A 555 -6.15 13.84 38.83
N SER A 556 -5.72 13.75 37.58
CA SER A 556 -6.27 12.80 36.61
C SER A 556 -6.16 11.36 37.11
N ARG A 557 -5.00 10.96 37.66
CA ARG A 557 -4.82 9.61 38.21
C ARG A 557 -5.83 9.32 39.32
N MET A 558 -6.11 10.29 40.20
CA MET A 558 -7.11 10.13 41.26
C MET A 558 -8.54 10.00 40.70
N LEU A 559 -8.89 10.78 39.67
CA LEU A 559 -10.19 10.70 38.99
C LEU A 559 -10.45 9.34 38.32
N VAL A 560 -9.39 8.64 37.92
CA VAL A 560 -9.47 7.35 37.21
C VAL A 560 -9.25 6.15 38.14
N LYS A 561 -8.64 6.34 39.32
CA LYS A 561 -8.33 5.27 40.27
C LYS A 561 -9.59 4.46 40.63
N GLY A 562 -9.50 3.13 40.56
CA GLY A 562 -10.61 2.22 40.84
C GLY A 562 -11.70 2.16 39.76
N ARG A 563 -11.62 2.98 38.71
CA ARG A 563 -12.62 3.06 37.62
C ARG A 563 -11.98 3.06 36.23
N TRP A 564 -10.79 2.44 36.12
CA TRP A 564 -9.97 2.49 34.91
C TRP A 564 -10.72 2.05 33.65
N TRP A 565 -11.37 0.88 33.67
CA TRP A 565 -12.18 0.39 32.53
C TRP A 565 -13.34 1.31 32.17
N ARG A 566 -13.99 1.92 33.17
CA ARG A 566 -15.05 2.90 32.95
C ARG A 566 -14.53 4.20 32.33
N THR A 567 -13.23 4.47 32.37
CA THR A 567 -12.60 5.60 31.64
C THR A 567 -12.07 5.14 30.29
N ALA A 568 -11.32 4.03 30.27
CA ALA A 568 -10.63 3.51 29.10
C ALA A 568 -11.58 3.28 27.93
N VAL A 569 -12.67 2.55 28.16
CA VAL A 569 -13.60 2.15 27.10
C VAL A 569 -14.31 3.37 26.48
N PRO A 570 -14.96 4.27 27.26
CA PRO A 570 -15.50 5.51 26.71
C PRO A 570 -14.50 6.38 25.97
N LEU A 571 -13.28 6.52 26.52
CA LEU A 571 -12.25 7.35 25.92
C LEU A 571 -11.80 6.75 24.58
N ALA A 572 -11.56 5.44 24.53
CA ALA A 572 -11.19 4.73 23.31
C ALA A 572 -12.29 4.85 22.24
N ILE A 573 -13.57 4.72 22.62
CA ILE A 573 -14.70 4.90 21.69
C ILE A 573 -14.75 6.34 21.16
N VAL A 574 -14.73 7.35 22.04
CA VAL A 574 -14.84 8.77 21.64
C VAL A 574 -13.68 9.19 20.75
N VAL A 575 -12.46 8.87 21.15
CA VAL A 575 -11.25 9.24 20.39
C VAL A 575 -11.17 8.41 19.11
N GLY A 576 -11.44 7.10 19.18
CA GLY A 576 -11.41 6.20 18.03
C GLY A 576 -12.42 6.59 16.95
N LEU A 577 -13.67 6.91 17.33
CA LEU A 577 -14.69 7.37 16.38
C LEU A 577 -14.23 8.67 15.69
N ALA A 578 -13.71 9.64 16.45
CA ALA A 578 -13.24 10.90 15.89
C ALA A 578 -12.06 10.72 14.92
N LEU A 579 -11.10 9.86 15.28
CA LEU A 579 -9.97 9.48 14.42
C LEU A 579 -10.43 8.75 13.16
N ALA A 580 -11.52 7.99 13.22
CA ALA A 580 -12.05 7.22 12.10
C ALA A 580 -12.87 8.06 11.10
N VAL A 581 -13.41 9.22 11.48
CA VAL A 581 -14.29 10.02 10.60
C VAL A 581 -13.63 10.36 9.26
N GLY A 582 -12.40 10.90 9.29
CA GLY A 582 -11.66 11.25 8.07
C GLY A 582 -11.36 10.03 7.19
N PRO A 583 -10.66 9.01 7.72
CA PRO A 583 -10.39 7.76 7.02
C PRO A 583 -11.62 7.05 6.44
N ALA A 584 -12.69 6.91 7.21
CA ALA A 584 -13.89 6.22 6.78
C ALA A 584 -14.57 6.98 5.62
N ALA A 585 -14.64 8.31 5.70
CA ALA A 585 -15.14 9.13 4.60
C ALA A 585 -14.21 9.05 3.38
N GLY A 586 -12.89 9.06 3.59
CA GLY A 586 -11.89 8.88 2.54
C GLY A 586 -12.06 7.58 1.76
N ILE A 587 -12.18 6.46 2.47
CA ILE A 587 -12.44 5.14 1.88
C ILE A 587 -13.77 5.13 1.14
N ALA A 588 -14.84 5.68 1.72
CA ALA A 588 -16.15 5.73 1.06
C ALA A 588 -16.10 6.56 -0.24
N MET A 589 -15.41 7.70 -0.24
CA MET A 589 -15.22 8.52 -1.44
C MET A 589 -14.35 7.83 -2.49
N LEU A 590 -13.29 7.12 -2.07
CA LEU A 590 -12.43 6.35 -2.98
C LEU A 590 -13.18 5.25 -3.73
N LEU A 591 -14.09 4.57 -3.02
CA LEU A 591 -14.89 3.48 -3.58
C LEU A 591 -16.11 3.97 -4.35
N GLY A 592 -16.63 5.16 -4.03
CA GLY A 592 -17.88 5.68 -4.58
C GLY A 592 -17.74 6.79 -5.61
N THR A 593 -16.54 7.29 -5.88
CA THR A 593 -16.31 8.43 -6.79
C THR A 593 -15.01 8.29 -7.58
N ASP A 594 -14.91 8.98 -8.72
CA ASP A 594 -13.69 9.08 -9.52
C ASP A 594 -12.79 10.27 -9.12
N TRP A 595 -13.04 10.90 -7.97
CA TRP A 595 -12.30 12.09 -7.56
C TRP A 595 -10.80 11.84 -7.43
N PRO A 596 -9.94 12.85 -7.71
CA PRO A 596 -8.50 12.73 -7.50
C PRO A 596 -8.16 12.47 -6.03
N ALA A 597 -7.16 11.62 -5.78
CA ALA A 597 -6.69 11.25 -4.44
C ALA A 597 -6.39 12.48 -3.54
N THR A 598 -5.82 13.54 -4.12
CA THR A 598 -5.55 14.80 -3.42
C THR A 598 -6.83 15.45 -2.90
N LEU A 599 -7.88 15.53 -3.71
CA LEU A 599 -9.16 16.11 -3.33
C LEU A 599 -9.81 15.30 -2.21
N ILE A 600 -9.80 13.97 -2.34
CA ILE A 600 -10.33 13.06 -1.31
C ILE A 600 -9.61 13.27 0.03
N ASN A 601 -8.27 13.35 0.02
CA ASN A 601 -7.50 13.59 1.24
C ASN A 601 -7.79 14.96 1.87
N VAL A 602 -8.01 16.01 1.07
CA VAL A 602 -8.44 17.33 1.56
C VAL A 602 -9.81 17.26 2.23
N VAL A 603 -10.81 16.65 1.57
CA VAL A 603 -12.16 16.50 2.14
C VAL A 603 -12.13 15.65 3.42
N SER A 604 -11.41 14.52 3.40
CA SER A 604 -11.23 13.65 4.57
C SER A 604 -10.61 14.40 5.75
N SER A 605 -9.63 15.27 5.47
CA SER A 605 -8.95 16.11 6.46
C SER A 605 -9.86 17.19 7.04
N ILE A 606 -10.74 17.78 6.23
CA ILE A 606 -11.75 18.75 6.70
C ILE A 606 -12.75 18.05 7.62
N LEU A 607 -13.26 16.88 7.23
CA LEU A 607 -14.18 16.09 8.06
C LEU A 607 -13.53 15.68 9.39
N PHE A 608 -12.26 15.29 9.35
CA PHE A 608 -11.46 15.03 10.54
C PHE A 608 -11.32 16.29 11.42
N ALA A 609 -10.96 17.43 10.84
CA ALA A 609 -10.85 18.71 11.56
C ALA A 609 -12.16 19.14 12.23
N LEU A 610 -13.30 18.83 11.63
CA LEU A 610 -14.63 19.10 12.20
C LEU A 610 -14.99 18.12 13.33
N ALA A 611 -14.52 16.87 13.26
CA ALA A 611 -14.78 15.86 14.29
C ALA A 611 -13.99 16.11 15.59
N MET A 612 -12.79 16.67 15.51
CA MET A 612 -11.88 16.81 16.66
C MET A 612 -12.37 17.76 17.77
N PRO A 613 -13.01 18.91 17.48
CA PRO A 613 -13.64 19.74 18.51
C PRO A 613 -14.78 19.01 19.23
N VAL A 614 -15.59 18.22 18.50
CA VAL A 614 -16.66 17.40 19.08
C VAL A 614 -16.09 16.35 20.02
N ALA A 615 -15.02 15.66 19.60
CA ALA A 615 -14.32 14.69 20.43
C ALA A 615 -13.74 15.33 21.70
N SER A 616 -13.12 16.51 21.56
CA SER A 616 -12.56 17.27 22.67
C SER A 616 -13.63 17.66 23.69
N ALA A 617 -14.81 18.07 23.22
CA ALA A 617 -15.95 18.37 24.09
C ALA A 617 -16.48 17.11 24.80
N ALA A 618 -16.58 15.98 24.09
CA ALA A 618 -16.96 14.71 24.71
C ALA A 618 -15.95 14.25 25.78
N VAL A 619 -14.65 14.41 25.55
CA VAL A 619 -13.60 14.14 26.55
C VAL A 619 -13.73 15.08 27.76
N ALA A 620 -14.00 16.36 27.55
CA ALA A 620 -14.24 17.32 28.63
C ALA A 620 -15.50 16.97 29.45
N TYR A 621 -16.59 16.51 28.81
CA TYR A 621 -17.76 16.00 29.53
C TYR A 621 -17.46 14.74 30.33
N LEU A 622 -16.66 13.80 29.80
CA LEU A 622 -16.20 12.63 30.54
C LEU A 622 -15.35 13.03 31.76
N TYR A 623 -14.53 14.08 31.63
CA TYR A 623 -13.81 14.64 32.76
C TYR A 623 -14.76 15.19 33.84
N PHE A 624 -15.74 16.03 33.46
CA PHE A 624 -16.69 16.59 34.41
C PHE A 624 -17.55 15.52 35.10
N ASP A 625 -17.93 14.46 34.38
CA ASP A 625 -18.59 13.28 34.97
C ASP A 625 -17.75 12.69 36.11
N ARG A 626 -16.44 12.53 35.91
CA ARG A 626 -15.53 11.98 36.93
C ARG A 626 -15.38 12.88 38.13
N VAL A 627 -15.31 14.20 37.92
CA VAL A 627 -15.23 15.18 39.01
C VAL A 627 -16.48 15.10 39.90
N VAL A 628 -17.68 15.11 39.29
CA VAL A 628 -18.95 15.01 40.02
C VAL A 628 -19.08 13.66 40.75
N ALA A 629 -18.59 12.58 40.14
CA ALA A 629 -18.68 11.25 40.71
C ALA A 629 -17.76 11.01 41.92
N LEU A 630 -16.73 11.85 42.13
CA LEU A 630 -15.92 11.88 43.35
C LEU A 630 -16.50 12.80 44.44
N GLN A 631 -17.29 13.81 44.07
CA GLN A 631 -17.91 14.75 45.02
C GLN A 631 -19.20 14.22 45.66
N SER A 632 -19.72 13.08 45.18
CA SER A 632 -20.95 12.51 45.72
C SER A 632 -20.69 11.73 47.02
N PRO A 633 -21.50 11.89 48.07
CA PRO A 633 -21.21 11.53 49.47
C PRO A 633 -21.01 10.03 49.80
N GLY A 634 -20.90 9.14 48.81
CA GLY A 634 -20.74 7.69 49.00
C GLY A 634 -19.33 7.14 48.78
N SER A 635 -18.33 7.96 48.43
CA SER A 635 -16.93 7.51 48.33
C SER A 635 -16.14 8.02 49.53
N GLY A 636 -16.07 7.22 50.59
CA GLY A 636 -15.19 7.50 51.71
C GLY A 636 -13.74 7.67 51.24
N GLU A 637 -13.21 8.88 51.40
CA GLU A 637 -11.83 9.25 51.78
C GLU A 637 -11.40 10.63 51.21
N LEU A 638 -11.27 11.57 52.16
CA LEU A 638 -10.35 12.72 52.25
C LEU A 638 -10.62 14.04 51.48
N PRO A 639 -10.22 15.20 52.09
CA PRO A 639 -10.80 16.51 51.82
C PRO A 639 -10.23 17.21 50.58
N LEU A 640 -11.01 18.19 50.14
CA LEU A 640 -10.73 19.15 49.08
C LEU A 640 -9.27 19.65 49.08
N VAL A 641 -8.63 19.65 47.91
CA VAL A 641 -7.57 20.63 47.64
C VAL A 641 -8.23 22.01 47.77
N PRO A 642 -7.67 22.95 48.56
CA PRO A 642 -8.27 24.26 48.74
C PRO A 642 -8.49 24.91 47.37
N ARG A 643 -9.73 25.31 47.09
CA ARG A 643 -10.00 26.23 45.98
C ARG A 643 -9.21 27.50 46.27
N THR A 644 -8.30 27.90 45.40
CA THR A 644 -7.59 29.18 45.44
C THR A 644 -8.48 30.36 45.03
N TYR A 645 -9.75 30.32 45.43
CA TYR A 645 -10.68 31.44 45.30
C TYR A 645 -11.13 31.82 46.70
N ALA A 646 -10.80 33.04 47.11
CA ALA A 646 -11.53 33.71 48.18
C ALA A 646 -13.01 33.76 47.77
N ARG A 647 -13.87 33.15 48.58
CA ARG A 647 -15.29 33.49 48.61
C ARG A 647 -15.36 34.78 49.44
N GLU A 648 -15.23 35.92 48.79
CA GLU A 648 -15.60 37.28 49.19
C GLU A 648 -14.66 38.28 48.51
N GLY A 649 -15.24 39.28 47.82
CA GLY A 649 -14.56 40.37 47.14
C GLY A 649 -14.73 40.33 45.63
#